data_AF-A0A532TID3-F1
#
_entry.id   AF-A0A532TID3-F1
#
_cell.length_a   1.000
_cell.length_b   1.000
_cell.length_c   1.000
_cell.angle_alpha   90.00
_cell.angle_beta   90.00
_cell.angle_gamma   90.00
#
_symmetry.space_group_name_H-M   'P 1'
#
loop_
_entity.id
_entity.type
_entity.pdbx_description
1 polymer ?
#
loop_
_entity_poly.entity_id
_entity_poly.type
_entity_poly.pdbx_seq_one_letter_code
_entity_poly.pdbx_strand_id
1 'polypeptide(L)'
;MNQIKKSVSDLLDKGYGRLICEQGGKRGRVLHQVSTTYYKRIFKGGNKRNKVNYRIFSQNLTKQKIDILADIKKNPDYEIYQEDVKILLDKIHYNIRMIAKTHSKINYAIVIPKKIEIEFFGGEASFEVEEVGKIGGLKINARVDCLIELDSEKFIIREFKSYELNKDDEVSNLKSKNHREFMQTCLYGIIFEKARHQKCGAVQLVYFPNKVVSYNFTDDLRETAIKFAMNTAFEGFNGINFEFTSEDDEDHNDVKDSHTKMSDLHIKSASTTSFSDPWNHYNTNGKSEDEEGCLGSINTVKGKPLELVMGGDNQMKGYLYPNKAHLIRDGYCVIVEKEEDGVRIMCIVKKIECSEDHFPGETSSHKEDNYKITLNPVGQFTPEGYQALRPQTVIGGKIKIPTQNEFCEFKKIPQNGMEIASVEGLNAGIPYLLKIRTLYQSVFMSGQQGSGKTSALKVLSLLIAQEKDSPAQIILDNEGEYGDLAIIPSTKQSAKLMRIHRINALNLNNFRFINIGTDEGFCLTLKAIDPVDLPYFIHELTPISHDTLQTIIYDIIEENKGKEFTLPELKKFIFYYMENEIYSATSGTKSAIRRALNSISLRIFDLSDVEPIDFESMLIPGKITVINSYNLRDSHQRIVGLYLLAILHKRALKGKEKLKVFLHLDEIQRLLPKSRSQSDSEYLKRIVKFLDEIVHRGRKRDYGVAFATQSIMDVKKEIIDLCNTKIFLQTQGSGSNYLREYFNNKQDIERLKRLPQGHAYITSKGKHDPVEIKFPYIN
;
A
#
# COMPACT_ATOMS: atom_id res chain seq x y z
N MET A 1 33.85 -27.37 14.07
CA MET A 1 33.37 -28.77 14.12
C MET A 1 34.44 -29.67 13.55
N ASN A 2 34.99 -30.55 14.39
CA ASN A 2 36.02 -31.52 14.05
C ASN A 2 35.63 -32.38 12.85
N GLN A 3 36.60 -32.58 11.96
CA GLN A 3 36.53 -33.51 10.83
C GLN A 3 36.40 -34.95 11.35
N ILE A 4 35.18 -35.44 11.52
CA ILE A 4 34.95 -36.87 11.42
C ILE A 4 34.69 -37.13 9.93
N LYS A 5 35.73 -37.51 9.18
CA LYS A 5 35.59 -38.07 7.84
C LYS A 5 34.87 -39.43 7.98
N LYS A 6 33.55 -39.42 8.18
CA LYS A 6 32.74 -40.61 7.93
C LYS A 6 32.76 -40.83 6.43
N SER A 7 33.26 -42.00 6.02
CA SER A 7 33.32 -42.34 4.61
C SER A 7 31.89 -42.41 4.07
N VAL A 8 31.71 -42.09 2.78
CA VAL A 8 30.40 -42.20 2.13
C VAL A 8 29.84 -43.64 2.25
N SER A 9 30.72 -44.65 2.39
CA SER A 9 30.34 -46.04 2.65
C SER A 9 29.61 -46.25 3.98
N ASP A 10 30.03 -45.61 5.08
CA ASP A 10 29.40 -45.80 6.41
C ASP A 10 27.94 -45.29 6.46
N LEU A 11 27.61 -44.31 5.62
CA LEU A 11 26.25 -43.76 5.50
C LEU A 11 25.36 -44.63 4.60
N LEU A 12 25.95 -45.32 3.63
CA LEU A 12 25.26 -46.25 2.72
C LEU A 12 24.97 -47.59 3.42
N ASP A 13 25.93 -48.12 4.18
CA ASP A 13 25.79 -49.38 4.92
C ASP A 13 24.71 -49.32 6.01
N LYS A 14 24.49 -48.13 6.60
CA LYS A 14 23.38 -47.89 7.54
C LYS A 14 22.02 -47.72 6.87
N GLY A 15 21.98 -47.41 5.58
CA GLY A 15 20.74 -47.24 4.81
C GLY A 15 20.20 -48.54 4.24
N TYR A 16 21.09 -49.44 3.83
CA TYR A 16 20.75 -50.65 3.06
C TYR A 16 21.18 -51.97 3.72
N GLY A 17 21.85 -51.95 4.88
CA GLY A 17 22.59 -53.10 5.38
C GLY A 17 23.92 -53.30 4.63
N ARG A 18 24.81 -54.17 5.12
CA ARG A 18 26.08 -54.50 4.43
C ARG A 18 25.76 -55.01 3.02
N LEU A 19 25.94 -54.17 2.01
CA LEU A 19 25.75 -54.55 0.61
C LEU A 19 26.96 -55.38 0.18
N ILE A 20 26.75 -56.68 -0.04
CA ILE A 20 27.70 -57.54 -0.76
C ILE A 20 27.83 -56.97 -2.17
N CYS A 21 29.06 -56.61 -2.53
CA CYS A 21 29.38 -55.78 -3.67
C CYS A 21 29.56 -56.65 -4.92
N GLU A 22 28.55 -56.71 -5.81
CA GLU A 22 28.68 -57.32 -7.15
C GLU A 22 28.18 -56.44 -8.31
N GLN A 23 28.03 -55.12 -8.10
CA GLN A 23 27.81 -54.17 -9.22
C GLN A 23 28.72 -52.94 -9.09
N GLY A 24 30.03 -53.21 -9.02
CA GLY A 24 31.07 -52.18 -8.90
C GLY A 24 31.37 -51.51 -10.23
N GLY A 25 30.95 -50.25 -10.38
CA GLY A 25 31.41 -49.41 -11.48
C GLY A 25 30.61 -48.13 -11.64
N LYS A 26 29.45 -48.20 -12.29
CA LYS A 26 28.64 -47.02 -12.64
C LYS A 26 27.73 -46.56 -11.50
N ARG A 27 26.97 -47.45 -10.87
CA ARG A 27 26.06 -47.15 -9.74
C ARG A 27 26.78 -46.41 -8.60
N GLY A 28 27.92 -46.93 -8.15
CA GLY A 28 28.72 -46.30 -7.08
C GLY A 28 29.28 -44.92 -7.46
N ARG A 29 29.70 -44.73 -8.71
CA ARG A 29 30.17 -43.42 -9.22
C ARG A 29 29.05 -42.38 -9.21
N VAL A 30 27.85 -42.76 -9.63
CA VAL A 30 26.66 -41.87 -9.64
C VAL A 30 26.28 -41.45 -8.21
N LEU A 31 26.16 -42.40 -7.29
CA LEU A 31 25.81 -42.10 -5.88
C LEU A 31 26.88 -41.23 -5.20
N HIS A 32 28.16 -41.47 -5.48
CA HIS A 32 29.24 -40.65 -4.95
C HIS A 32 29.24 -39.22 -5.53
N GLN A 33 28.99 -39.09 -6.84
CA GLN A 33 28.90 -37.80 -7.51
C GLN A 33 27.71 -36.98 -6.99
N VAL A 34 26.55 -37.61 -6.81
CA VAL A 34 25.33 -36.96 -6.28
C VAL A 34 25.55 -36.49 -4.84
N SER A 35 26.01 -37.36 -3.94
CA SER A 35 26.27 -36.98 -2.55
C SER A 35 27.28 -35.84 -2.46
N THR A 36 28.38 -35.93 -3.20
CA THR A 36 29.41 -34.87 -3.25
C THR A 36 28.86 -33.56 -3.77
N THR A 37 28.04 -33.59 -4.83
CA THR A 37 27.41 -32.40 -5.41
C THR A 37 26.44 -31.76 -4.41
N TYR A 38 25.63 -32.57 -3.71
CA TYR A 38 24.71 -32.10 -2.69
C TYR A 38 25.44 -31.38 -1.55
N TYR A 39 26.49 -32.00 -0.99
CA TYR A 39 27.32 -31.34 0.03
C TYR A 39 28.01 -30.07 -0.48
N LYS A 40 28.51 -30.06 -1.73
CA LYS A 40 29.13 -28.86 -2.32
C LYS A 40 28.13 -27.72 -2.48
N ARG A 41 26.92 -27.99 -2.98
CA ARG A 41 25.87 -26.97 -3.16
C ARG A 41 25.40 -26.41 -1.82
N ILE A 42 25.37 -27.21 -0.75
CA ILE A 42 24.98 -26.75 0.60
C ILE A 42 26.11 -25.97 1.30
N PHE A 43 27.36 -26.45 1.26
CA PHE A 43 28.43 -25.97 2.15
C PHE A 43 29.60 -25.24 1.46
N LYS A 44 29.68 -25.23 0.11
CA LYS A 44 30.76 -24.54 -0.63
C LYS A 44 30.31 -23.30 -1.42
N GLY A 45 29.03 -22.92 -1.41
CA GLY A 45 28.56 -21.63 -1.94
C GLY A 45 29.07 -20.45 -1.11
N GLY A 46 29.37 -19.31 -1.76
CA GLY A 46 30.17 -18.18 -1.25
C GLY A 46 29.66 -17.41 -0.01
N ASN A 47 28.62 -17.86 0.70
CA ASN A 47 28.10 -17.19 1.89
C ASN A 47 28.51 -17.90 3.19
N LYS A 48 29.82 -18.02 3.42
CA LYS A 48 30.38 -18.66 4.64
C LYS A 48 30.30 -17.84 5.92
N ARG A 49 29.78 -16.59 5.89
CA ARG A 49 29.76 -15.70 7.06
C ARG A 49 28.39 -15.42 7.69
N ASN A 50 27.30 -15.90 7.10
CA ASN A 50 26.00 -15.73 7.75
C ASN A 50 25.82 -16.87 8.75
N LYS A 51 25.65 -16.56 10.04
CA LYS A 51 25.07 -17.50 11.02
C LYS A 51 23.67 -17.85 10.48
N VAL A 52 23.59 -18.92 9.69
CA VAL A 52 22.43 -19.17 8.83
C VAL A 52 21.23 -19.56 9.67
N ASN A 53 20.22 -18.70 9.66
CA ASN A 53 18.84 -18.99 10.02
C ASN A 53 18.44 -20.42 9.56
N TYR A 54 18.07 -21.29 10.52
CA TYR A 54 17.76 -22.70 10.24
C TYR A 54 16.63 -22.87 9.22
N ARG A 55 15.66 -21.95 9.14
CA ARG A 55 14.58 -22.01 8.13
C ARG A 55 15.13 -21.76 6.73
N ILE A 56 15.96 -20.73 6.54
CA ILE A 56 16.63 -20.45 5.26
C ILE A 56 17.55 -21.62 4.88
N PHE A 57 18.30 -22.15 5.85
CA PHE A 57 19.15 -23.32 5.66
C PHE A 57 18.31 -24.55 5.23
N SER A 58 17.18 -24.82 5.91
CA SER A 58 16.31 -25.96 5.60
C SER A 58 15.59 -25.79 4.26
N GLN A 59 15.18 -24.58 3.89
CA GLN A 59 14.59 -24.29 2.58
C GLN A 59 15.60 -24.48 1.46
N ASN A 60 16.83 -23.98 1.64
CA ASN A 60 17.92 -24.23 0.69
C ASN A 60 18.23 -25.73 0.59
N LEU A 61 18.28 -26.44 1.72
CA LEU A 61 18.50 -27.88 1.77
C LEU A 61 17.43 -28.65 0.95
N THR A 62 16.16 -28.28 1.08
CA THR A 62 15.06 -28.88 0.29
C THR A 62 15.17 -28.53 -1.19
N LYS A 63 15.47 -27.28 -1.52
CA LYS A 63 15.65 -26.82 -2.90
C LYS A 63 16.79 -27.59 -3.60
N GLN A 64 17.96 -27.68 -2.97
CA GLN A 64 19.11 -28.40 -3.54
C GLN A 64 18.82 -29.88 -3.77
N LYS A 65 18.00 -30.51 -2.91
CA LYS A 65 17.58 -31.90 -3.09
C LYS A 65 16.72 -32.06 -4.35
N ILE A 66 15.74 -31.16 -4.53
CA ILE A 66 14.85 -31.15 -5.70
C ILE A 66 15.65 -30.91 -6.98
N ASP A 67 16.55 -29.93 -6.97
CA ASP A 67 17.37 -29.57 -8.13
C ASP A 67 18.25 -30.74 -8.59
N ILE A 68 18.88 -31.45 -7.65
CA ILE A 68 19.72 -32.61 -7.98
C ILE A 68 18.90 -33.79 -8.49
N LEU A 69 17.71 -34.04 -7.93
CA LEU A 69 16.82 -35.08 -8.45
C LEU A 69 16.35 -34.76 -9.88
N ALA A 70 16.10 -33.48 -10.18
CA ALA A 70 15.77 -33.03 -11.53
C ALA A 70 16.97 -33.17 -12.49
N ASP A 71 18.19 -32.86 -12.05
CA ASP A 71 19.41 -33.02 -12.85
C ASP A 71 19.68 -34.49 -13.20
N ILE A 72 19.42 -35.41 -12.28
CA ILE A 72 19.55 -36.87 -12.52
C ILE A 72 18.52 -37.37 -13.52
N LYS A 73 17.27 -36.89 -13.42
CA LYS A 73 16.21 -37.28 -14.37
C LYS A 73 16.50 -36.81 -15.80
N LYS A 74 17.29 -35.76 -15.99
CA LYS A 74 17.69 -35.25 -17.32
C LYS A 74 18.81 -36.05 -17.97
N ASN A 75 19.54 -36.87 -17.22
CA ASN A 75 20.63 -37.67 -17.76
C ASN A 75 20.18 -39.13 -17.95
N PRO A 76 19.99 -39.61 -19.19
CA PRO A 76 19.48 -40.95 -19.46
C PRO A 76 20.39 -42.06 -18.90
N ASP A 77 21.70 -41.81 -18.75
CA ASP A 77 22.64 -42.76 -18.14
C ASP A 77 22.45 -42.89 -16.62
N TYR A 78 21.80 -41.91 -15.97
CA TYR A 78 21.64 -41.84 -14.51
C TYR A 78 20.19 -42.04 -14.06
N GLU A 79 19.22 -41.97 -14.97
CA GLU A 79 17.79 -42.18 -14.69
C GLU A 79 17.53 -43.56 -14.06
N ILE A 80 18.23 -44.60 -14.51
CA ILE A 80 18.13 -45.97 -13.95
C ILE A 80 18.52 -46.05 -12.46
N TYR A 81 19.19 -45.04 -11.91
CA TYR A 81 19.60 -44.95 -10.50
C TYR A 81 18.79 -43.92 -9.69
N GLN A 82 17.72 -43.36 -10.27
CA GLN A 82 16.94 -42.29 -9.65
C GLN A 82 16.40 -42.65 -8.26
N GLU A 83 15.89 -43.88 -8.08
CA GLU A 83 15.31 -44.29 -6.80
C GLU A 83 16.39 -44.49 -5.72
N ASP A 84 17.55 -45.05 -6.10
CA ASP A 84 18.71 -45.15 -5.20
C ASP A 84 19.23 -43.77 -4.77
N VAL A 85 19.29 -42.82 -5.72
CA VAL A 85 19.68 -41.43 -5.45
C VAL A 85 18.69 -40.75 -4.51
N LYS A 86 17.38 -40.97 -4.70
CA LYS A 86 16.33 -40.41 -3.86
C LYS A 86 16.45 -40.90 -2.41
N ILE A 87 16.60 -42.21 -2.21
CA ILE A 87 16.79 -42.81 -0.88
C ILE A 87 18.04 -42.25 -0.20
N LEU A 88 19.17 -42.15 -0.93
CA LEU A 88 20.41 -41.57 -0.42
C LEU A 88 20.24 -40.11 0.00
N LEU A 89 19.63 -39.29 -0.86
CA LEU A 89 19.41 -37.87 -0.59
C LEU A 89 18.43 -37.66 0.57
N ASP A 90 17.39 -38.49 0.71
CA ASP A 90 16.48 -38.46 1.86
C ASP A 90 17.22 -38.69 3.18
N LYS A 91 18.10 -39.70 3.22
CA LYS A 91 18.88 -40.02 4.42
C LYS A 91 19.86 -38.90 4.77
N ILE A 92 20.58 -38.36 3.77
CA ILE A 92 21.53 -37.26 3.98
C ILE A 92 20.79 -35.98 4.41
N HIS A 93 19.68 -35.66 3.74
CA HIS A 93 18.84 -34.52 4.06
C HIS A 93 18.35 -34.58 5.51
N TYR A 94 17.83 -35.73 5.94
CA TYR A 94 17.37 -35.93 7.32
C TYR A 94 18.50 -35.73 8.34
N ASN A 95 19.68 -36.32 8.11
CA ASN A 95 20.81 -36.22 9.02
C ASN A 95 21.33 -34.77 9.14
N ILE A 96 21.48 -34.06 8.02
CA ILE A 96 21.91 -32.66 8.01
C ILE A 96 20.90 -31.80 8.77
N ARG A 97 19.60 -32.03 8.54
CA ARG A 97 18.52 -31.30 9.20
C ARG A 97 18.51 -31.53 10.71
N MET A 98 18.71 -32.77 11.16
CA MET A 98 18.78 -33.10 12.60
C MET A 98 19.96 -32.41 13.30
N ILE A 99 21.15 -32.46 12.69
CA ILE A 99 22.36 -31.83 13.25
C ILE A 99 22.19 -30.30 13.30
N ALA A 100 21.67 -29.70 12.24
CA ALA A 100 21.40 -28.27 12.18
C ALA A 100 20.32 -27.84 13.21
N LYS A 101 19.28 -28.67 13.43
CA LYS A 101 18.23 -28.43 14.45
C LYS A 101 18.86 -28.44 15.85
N THR A 102 19.70 -29.42 16.17
CA THR A 102 20.40 -29.49 17.47
C THR A 102 21.34 -28.31 17.70
N HIS A 103 22.12 -27.91 16.70
CA HIS A 103 23.01 -26.74 16.82
C HIS A 103 22.26 -25.42 16.97
N SER A 104 21.09 -25.29 16.33
CA SER A 104 20.25 -24.09 16.48
C SER A 104 19.67 -23.99 17.90
N LYS A 105 19.24 -25.09 18.52
CA LYS A 105 18.62 -25.12 19.86
C LYS A 105 19.51 -24.58 21.00
N ILE A 106 20.83 -24.61 20.87
CA ILE A 106 21.79 -24.22 21.93
C ILE A 106 21.94 -22.69 22.05
N ASN A 107 21.47 -21.90 21.07
CA ASN A 107 21.84 -20.47 20.94
C ASN A 107 20.71 -19.44 21.20
N TYR A 108 19.52 -19.80 21.70
CA TYR A 108 18.39 -18.85 21.81
C TYR A 108 17.99 -18.50 23.26
N ALA A 109 17.87 -17.19 23.54
CA ALA A 109 17.28 -16.62 24.75
C ALA A 109 16.04 -15.77 24.39
N ILE A 110 15.03 -15.74 25.27
CA ILE A 110 13.77 -15.00 25.07
C ILE A 110 13.93 -13.58 25.65
N VAL A 111 13.78 -12.52 24.84
CA VAL A 111 13.79 -11.10 25.24
C VAL A 111 12.40 -10.49 24.96
N ILE A 112 11.90 -9.65 25.87
CA ILE A 112 10.56 -9.05 25.79
C ILE A 112 10.72 -7.54 25.73
N PRO A 113 10.08 -6.84 24.76
CA PRO A 113 10.21 -5.40 24.58
C PRO A 113 9.59 -4.63 25.74
N LYS A 114 10.08 -3.41 25.97
CA LYS A 114 9.68 -2.53 27.08
C LYS A 114 8.31 -1.85 26.89
N LYS A 115 7.67 -1.93 25.71
CA LYS A 115 6.40 -1.25 25.41
C LYS A 115 5.50 -2.06 24.49
N ILE A 116 4.23 -2.19 24.88
CA ILE A 116 3.15 -2.83 24.11
C ILE A 116 1.96 -1.85 24.11
N GLU A 117 1.52 -1.40 22.94
CA GLU A 117 0.28 -0.63 22.78
C GLU A 117 -0.91 -1.57 22.64
N ILE A 118 -2.03 -1.25 23.29
CA ILE A 118 -3.26 -2.04 23.31
C ILE A 118 -4.41 -1.08 23.00
N GLU A 119 -5.14 -1.33 21.92
CA GLU A 119 -6.41 -0.66 21.63
C GLU A 119 -7.58 -1.47 22.21
N PHE A 120 -8.54 -0.78 22.84
CA PHE A 120 -9.74 -1.38 23.41
C PHE A 120 -10.96 -0.98 22.60
N PHE A 121 -11.74 -1.96 22.12
CA PHE A 121 -13.04 -1.73 21.50
C PHE A 121 -14.14 -2.40 22.34
N GLY A 122 -14.94 -1.58 23.04
CA GLY A 122 -16.22 -2.05 23.60
C GLY A 122 -16.17 -3.14 24.67
N GLY A 123 -15.06 -3.32 25.39
CA GLY A 123 -14.88 -4.41 26.36
C GLY A 123 -14.22 -5.67 25.78
N GLU A 124 -13.96 -5.67 24.47
CA GLU A 124 -13.10 -6.64 23.80
C GLU A 124 -11.74 -5.99 23.49
N ALA A 125 -10.66 -6.72 23.71
CA ALA A 125 -9.31 -6.32 23.31
C ALA A 125 -8.92 -7.13 22.08
N SER A 126 -8.89 -6.52 20.90
CA SER A 126 -8.29 -7.11 19.71
C SER A 126 -6.84 -6.66 19.59
N PHE A 127 -5.93 -7.60 19.40
CA PHE A 127 -4.52 -7.29 19.23
C PHE A 127 -4.18 -7.07 17.75
N GLU A 128 -3.85 -5.84 17.38
CA GLU A 128 -2.82 -5.61 16.37
C GLU A 128 -1.55 -5.20 17.11
N VAL A 129 -0.63 -6.15 17.25
CA VAL A 129 0.70 -5.84 17.75
C VAL A 129 1.64 -5.88 16.56
N GLU A 130 2.29 -4.76 16.23
CA GLU A 130 3.38 -4.76 15.25
C GLU A 130 4.60 -5.55 15.77
N GLU A 131 4.78 -5.72 17.09
CA GLU A 131 5.92 -6.45 17.68
C GLU A 131 5.64 -6.92 19.15
N VAL A 132 5.49 -8.23 19.43
CA VAL A 132 5.18 -8.73 20.81
C VAL A 132 6.39 -9.23 21.61
N GLY A 133 7.59 -9.25 21.05
CA GLY A 133 8.71 -10.02 21.62
C GLY A 133 9.89 -10.17 20.68
N LYS A 134 11.11 -10.20 21.21
CA LYS A 134 12.33 -10.61 20.48
C LYS A 134 12.96 -11.84 21.11
N ILE A 135 12.89 -13.01 20.46
CA ILE A 135 13.66 -14.18 20.92
C ILE A 135 15.00 -14.18 20.18
N GLY A 136 16.02 -13.51 20.74
CA GLY A 136 17.36 -13.44 20.15
C GLY A 136 17.38 -13.00 18.68
N GLY A 137 16.73 -11.87 18.35
CA GLY A 137 16.63 -11.32 16.99
C GLY A 137 15.45 -11.83 16.13
N LEU A 138 14.49 -12.54 16.71
CA LEU A 138 13.24 -12.97 16.05
C LEU A 138 12.09 -11.99 16.36
N LYS A 139 11.58 -11.26 15.35
CA LYS A 139 10.31 -10.52 15.47
C LYS A 139 9.12 -11.48 15.48
N ILE A 140 8.17 -11.28 16.38
CA ILE A 140 6.93 -12.05 16.47
C ILE A 140 5.78 -11.12 16.09
N ASN A 141 5.25 -11.26 14.86
CA ASN A 141 4.01 -10.57 14.45
C ASN A 141 2.86 -11.54 14.64
N ALA A 142 1.96 -11.30 15.58
CA ALA A 142 0.80 -12.16 15.81
C ALA A 142 -0.51 -11.39 15.54
N ARG A 143 -1.38 -11.94 14.69
CA ARG A 143 -2.79 -11.55 14.64
C ARG A 143 -3.58 -12.53 15.49
N VAL A 144 -4.29 -12.03 16.50
CA VAL A 144 -4.99 -12.87 17.47
C VAL A 144 -6.46 -12.47 17.51
N ASP A 145 -7.35 -13.42 17.17
CA ASP A 145 -8.78 -13.32 17.40
C ASP A 145 -9.10 -14.00 18.74
N CYS A 146 -8.75 -13.35 19.87
CA CYS A 146 -9.11 -13.81 21.21
C CYS A 146 -9.66 -12.66 22.05
N LEU A 147 -10.56 -12.98 22.99
CA LEU A 147 -11.13 -12.03 23.93
C LEU A 147 -10.38 -12.12 25.27
N ILE A 148 -9.85 -11.01 25.76
CA ILE A 148 -9.26 -10.94 27.11
C ILE A 148 -10.22 -10.24 28.07
N GLU A 149 -10.64 -10.96 29.10
CA GLU A 149 -11.42 -10.41 30.20
C GLU A 149 -10.49 -10.08 31.37
N LEU A 150 -10.49 -8.82 31.80
CA LEU A 150 -9.69 -8.32 32.91
C LEU A 150 -10.51 -8.32 34.20
N ASP A 151 -9.99 -8.95 35.25
CA ASP A 151 -10.44 -8.82 36.64
C ASP A 151 -9.38 -8.01 37.42
N SER A 152 -9.68 -7.56 38.65
CA SER A 152 -8.79 -6.69 39.43
C SER A 152 -7.45 -7.34 39.83
N GLU A 153 -7.38 -8.69 39.83
CA GLU A 153 -6.16 -9.44 40.21
C GLU A 153 -5.65 -10.39 39.12
N LYS A 154 -6.51 -10.85 38.20
CA LYS A 154 -6.17 -11.83 37.15
C LYS A 154 -6.86 -11.50 35.83
N PHE A 155 -6.44 -12.13 34.74
CA PHE A 155 -7.16 -12.05 33.47
C PHE A 155 -7.43 -13.44 32.88
N ILE A 156 -8.41 -13.53 31.98
CA ILE A 156 -8.79 -14.75 31.27
C ILE A 156 -8.68 -14.51 29.77
N ILE A 157 -8.08 -15.46 29.04
CA ILE A 157 -8.07 -15.44 27.57
C ILE A 157 -9.13 -16.39 27.05
N ARG A 158 -10.00 -15.94 26.14
CA ARG A 158 -11.00 -16.76 25.46
C ARG A 158 -10.72 -16.84 23.96
N GLU A 159 -10.56 -18.04 23.44
CA GLU A 159 -10.39 -18.31 22.01
C GLU A 159 -11.67 -18.93 21.44
N PHE A 160 -12.21 -18.35 20.35
CA PHE A 160 -13.45 -18.82 19.73
C PHE A 160 -13.17 -19.81 18.59
N LYS A 161 -13.83 -20.96 18.60
CA LYS A 161 -13.75 -22.00 17.57
C LYS A 161 -15.08 -22.07 16.82
N SER A 162 -15.02 -21.99 15.49
CA SER A 162 -16.18 -21.98 14.59
C SER A 162 -16.84 -23.36 14.36
N TYR A 163 -16.54 -24.36 15.19
CA TYR A 163 -16.98 -25.75 15.04
C TYR A 163 -17.28 -26.41 16.40
N GLU A 164 -18.04 -27.51 16.40
CA GLU A 164 -18.40 -28.29 17.60
C GLU A 164 -17.24 -29.18 18.11
N LEU A 165 -17.13 -29.35 19.43
CA LEU A 165 -16.07 -30.15 20.07
C LEU A 165 -16.26 -31.66 19.81
N ASN A 166 -15.36 -32.30 19.05
CA ASN A 166 -15.30 -33.75 18.91
C ASN A 166 -14.37 -34.41 19.96
N LYS A 167 -14.51 -35.72 20.18
CA LYS A 167 -13.64 -36.48 21.12
C LYS A 167 -12.16 -36.50 20.70
N ASP A 168 -11.87 -36.34 19.40
CA ASP A 168 -10.51 -36.27 18.87
C ASP A 168 -9.87 -34.87 19.03
N ASP A 169 -10.65 -33.88 19.49
CA ASP A 169 -10.22 -32.48 19.68
C ASP A 169 -9.66 -32.20 21.07
N GLU A 170 -9.50 -33.22 21.92
CA GLU A 170 -8.93 -33.04 23.25
C GLU A 170 -7.51 -32.47 23.17
N VAL A 171 -7.31 -31.36 23.89
CA VAL A 171 -6.06 -30.62 24.00
C VAL A 171 -4.92 -31.47 24.58
N SER A 172 -5.24 -32.53 25.32
CA SER A 172 -4.28 -33.52 25.83
C SER A 172 -3.60 -34.34 24.72
N ASN A 173 -4.16 -34.38 23.51
CA ASN A 173 -3.61 -35.11 22.38
C ASN A 173 -2.52 -34.29 21.65
N LEU A 174 -1.25 -34.60 21.94
CA LEU A 174 -0.05 -33.97 21.34
C LEU A 174 0.00 -33.98 19.79
N LYS A 175 -0.79 -34.84 19.14
CA LYS A 175 -0.85 -34.94 17.67
C LYS A 175 -2.05 -34.21 17.05
N SER A 176 -2.95 -33.68 17.86
CA SER A 176 -4.11 -32.92 17.37
C SER A 176 -3.68 -31.55 16.83
N LYS A 177 -4.32 -31.11 15.74
CA LYS A 177 -4.16 -29.75 15.20
C LYS A 177 -4.52 -28.69 16.26
N ASN A 178 -5.46 -29.02 17.14
CA ASN A 178 -5.98 -28.11 18.17
C ASN A 178 -5.03 -27.95 19.36
N HIS A 179 -4.17 -28.93 19.63
CA HIS A 179 -3.13 -28.82 20.66
C HIS A 179 -2.15 -27.68 20.32
N ARG A 180 -1.79 -27.55 19.04
CA ARG A 180 -0.87 -26.49 18.59
C ARG A 180 -1.48 -25.10 18.70
N GLU A 181 -2.74 -24.95 18.32
CA GLU A 181 -3.50 -23.70 18.44
C GLU A 181 -3.68 -23.33 19.93
N PHE A 182 -4.03 -24.29 20.78
CA PHE A 182 -4.11 -24.07 22.23
C PHE A 182 -2.77 -23.65 22.86
N MET A 183 -1.66 -24.28 22.48
CA MET A 183 -0.34 -23.90 22.98
C MET A 183 0.07 -22.49 22.51
N GLN A 184 -0.40 -22.06 21.33
CA GLN A 184 -0.21 -20.71 20.84
C GLN A 184 -1.00 -19.70 21.70
N THR A 185 -2.25 -20.00 22.05
CA THR A 185 -3.06 -19.20 22.97
C THR A 185 -2.44 -19.10 24.37
N CYS A 186 -1.87 -20.19 24.87
CA CYS A 186 -1.09 -20.20 26.11
C CYS A 186 0.13 -19.27 26.06
N LEU A 187 0.85 -19.22 24.93
CA LEU A 187 2.00 -18.32 24.75
C LEU A 187 1.57 -16.85 24.78
N TYR A 188 0.42 -16.51 24.20
CA TYR A 188 -0.13 -15.15 24.31
C TYR A 188 -0.44 -14.78 25.76
N GLY A 189 -0.97 -15.73 26.54
CA GLY A 189 -1.14 -15.58 27.99
C GLY A 189 0.15 -15.17 28.69
N ILE A 190 1.25 -15.90 28.47
CA ILE A 190 2.55 -15.62 29.09
C ILE A 190 3.08 -14.24 28.70
N ILE A 191 2.89 -13.83 27.44
CA ILE A 191 3.35 -12.53 26.97
C ILE A 191 2.56 -11.41 27.65
N PHE A 192 1.23 -11.54 27.72
CA PHE A 192 0.37 -10.57 28.38
C PHE A 192 0.61 -10.48 29.89
N GLU A 193 0.92 -11.61 30.55
CA GLU A 193 1.29 -11.64 31.97
C GLU A 193 2.49 -10.74 32.27
N LYS A 194 3.51 -10.83 31.40
CA LYS A 194 4.74 -10.06 31.55
C LYS A 194 4.57 -8.59 31.17
N ALA A 195 3.68 -8.30 30.22
CA ALA A 195 3.39 -6.94 29.77
C ALA A 195 2.62 -6.12 30.82
N ARG A 196 1.63 -6.75 31.49
CA ARG A 196 0.72 -6.07 32.43
C ARG A 196 1.04 -6.31 33.90
N HIS A 197 2.07 -7.10 34.20
CA HIS A 197 2.41 -7.53 35.57
C HIS A 197 1.22 -8.17 36.31
N GLN A 198 0.33 -8.83 35.57
CA GLN A 198 -0.89 -9.46 36.09
C GLN A 198 -0.88 -10.93 35.67
N LYS A 199 -1.34 -11.87 36.50
CA LYS A 199 -1.35 -13.30 36.13
C LYS A 199 -2.60 -13.68 35.32
N CYS A 200 -2.43 -14.50 34.30
CA CYS A 200 -3.51 -15.18 33.60
C CYS A 200 -4.05 -16.27 34.53
N GLY A 201 -5.35 -16.19 34.85
CA GLY A 201 -6.03 -17.17 35.68
C GLY A 201 -6.44 -18.41 34.90
N ALA A 202 -6.92 -18.24 33.66
CA ALA A 202 -7.40 -19.34 32.83
C ALA A 202 -7.32 -19.02 31.33
N VAL A 203 -7.23 -20.08 30.53
CA VAL A 203 -7.41 -20.07 29.07
C VAL A 203 -8.69 -20.84 28.75
N GLN A 204 -9.65 -20.19 28.11
CA GLN A 204 -10.95 -20.75 27.75
C GLN A 204 -11.04 -20.96 26.24
N LEU A 205 -11.53 -22.12 25.83
CA LEU A 205 -11.87 -22.43 24.44
C LEU A 205 -13.39 -22.43 24.31
N VAL A 206 -13.93 -21.57 23.45
CA VAL A 206 -15.38 -21.41 23.23
C VAL A 206 -15.74 -22.04 21.89
N TYR A 207 -16.40 -23.19 21.92
CA TYR A 207 -16.87 -23.92 20.74
C TYR A 207 -18.31 -23.54 20.40
N PHE A 208 -18.65 -23.43 19.13
CA PHE A 208 -20.04 -23.27 18.67
C PHE A 208 -20.83 -24.59 18.85
N PRO A 209 -22.13 -24.57 19.21
CA PRO A 209 -22.92 -23.45 19.72
C PRO A 209 -22.83 -23.42 21.26
N ASN A 210 -21.90 -22.64 21.81
CA ASN A 210 -21.80 -22.26 23.23
C ASN A 210 -21.24 -23.30 24.23
N LYS A 211 -20.32 -24.17 23.82
CA LYS A 211 -19.57 -25.01 24.78
C LYS A 211 -18.25 -24.35 25.18
N VAL A 212 -18.12 -23.93 26.44
CA VAL A 212 -16.89 -23.33 26.99
C VAL A 212 -16.09 -24.38 27.76
N VAL A 213 -14.83 -24.57 27.40
CA VAL A 213 -13.88 -25.41 28.13
C VAL A 213 -12.80 -24.52 28.73
N SER A 214 -12.71 -24.50 30.06
CA SER A 214 -11.76 -23.65 30.80
C SER A 214 -10.57 -24.46 31.31
N TYR A 215 -9.36 -24.01 31.00
CA TYR A 215 -8.11 -24.57 31.47
C TYR A 215 -7.45 -23.59 32.45
N ASN A 216 -7.19 -24.04 33.67
CA ASN A 216 -6.43 -23.24 34.64
C ASN A 216 -5.01 -23.02 34.12
N PHE A 217 -4.56 -21.77 34.11
CA PHE A 217 -3.23 -21.43 33.61
C PHE A 217 -2.19 -21.64 34.71
N THR A 218 -1.78 -22.89 34.91
CA THR A 218 -0.83 -23.32 35.93
C THR A 218 0.62 -23.10 35.49
N ASP A 219 1.56 -23.11 36.44
CA ASP A 219 3.00 -22.96 36.11
C ASP A 219 3.53 -24.12 35.25
N ASP A 220 2.98 -25.32 35.43
CA ASP A 220 3.27 -26.48 34.57
C ASP A 220 2.80 -26.27 33.12
N LEU A 221 1.62 -25.67 32.94
CA LEU A 221 1.11 -25.32 31.61
C LEU A 221 1.95 -24.20 30.98
N ARG A 222 2.42 -23.22 31.77
CA ARG A 222 3.35 -22.19 31.30
C ARG A 222 4.67 -22.80 30.82
N GLU A 223 5.26 -23.70 31.61
CA GLU A 223 6.50 -24.37 31.26
C GLU A 223 6.32 -25.26 30.03
N THR A 224 5.18 -25.94 29.92
CA THR A 224 4.82 -26.75 28.76
C THR A 224 4.67 -25.90 27.50
N ALA A 225 4.00 -24.75 27.56
CA ALA A 225 3.87 -23.83 26.44
C ALA A 225 5.24 -23.26 25.99
N ILE A 226 6.11 -22.90 26.94
CA ILE A 226 7.48 -22.43 26.65
C ILE A 226 8.31 -23.55 25.98
N LYS A 227 8.29 -24.76 26.53
CA LYS A 227 8.96 -25.93 25.93
C LYS A 227 8.38 -26.24 24.54
N PHE A 228 7.08 -26.12 24.35
CA PHE A 228 6.41 -26.29 23.07
C PHE A 228 6.90 -25.25 22.05
N ALA A 229 6.98 -23.97 22.41
CA ALA A 229 7.54 -22.92 21.57
C ALA A 229 8.99 -23.22 21.18
N MET A 230 9.84 -23.59 22.15
CA MET A 230 11.25 -23.95 21.88
C MET A 230 11.38 -25.15 20.94
N ASN A 231 10.45 -26.12 21.03
CA ASN A 231 10.46 -27.31 20.18
C ASN A 231 9.91 -27.06 18.76
N THR A 232 9.00 -26.09 18.61
CA THR A 232 8.26 -25.81 17.36
C THR A 232 8.65 -24.51 16.65
N ALA A 233 9.54 -23.69 17.22
CA ALA A 233 10.02 -22.40 16.69
C ALA A 233 10.53 -22.46 15.24
N PHE A 234 10.90 -23.64 14.74
CA PHE A 234 11.43 -23.84 13.39
C PHE A 234 10.41 -24.33 12.36
N GLU A 235 9.17 -24.58 12.77
CA GLU A 235 8.10 -25.15 11.94
C GLU A 235 7.01 -24.11 11.57
N GLY A 236 7.10 -22.89 12.13
CA GLY A 236 6.19 -21.77 11.86
C GLY A 236 4.81 -21.92 12.51
N PHE A 237 4.31 -20.89 13.19
CA PHE A 237 2.93 -20.88 13.72
C PHE A 237 1.99 -20.23 12.69
N ASN A 238 0.72 -20.64 12.67
CA ASN A 238 -0.28 -19.96 11.86
C ASN A 238 -0.52 -18.56 12.44
N GLY A 239 -0.41 -17.52 11.60
CA GLY A 239 -0.57 -16.14 12.03
C GLY A 239 0.65 -15.54 12.76
N ILE A 240 1.78 -16.25 12.87
CA ILE A 240 3.05 -15.69 13.34
C ILE A 240 4.08 -15.66 12.21
N ASN A 241 4.36 -14.46 11.69
CA ASN A 241 5.47 -14.25 10.77
C ASN A 241 6.74 -13.88 11.56
N PHE A 242 7.83 -14.59 11.28
CA PHE A 242 9.14 -14.32 11.84
C PHE A 242 9.96 -13.50 10.84
N GLU A 243 10.14 -12.21 11.13
CA GLU A 243 11.12 -11.36 10.43
C GLU A 243 12.46 -11.37 11.18
N PHE A 244 13.54 -11.45 10.41
CA PHE A 244 14.91 -11.51 10.91
C PHE A 244 15.57 -10.17 10.62
N THR A 245 15.72 -9.35 11.65
CA THR A 245 16.50 -8.12 11.60
C THR A 245 17.76 -8.31 12.42
N SER A 246 18.93 -8.00 11.84
CA SER A 246 20.16 -7.83 12.61
C SER A 246 20.00 -6.59 13.48
N GLU A 247 19.95 -6.79 14.79
CA GLU A 247 19.92 -5.72 15.79
C GLU A 247 21.30 -5.07 15.87
N ASP A 248 21.35 -3.78 15.58
CA ASP A 248 22.13 -2.82 16.36
C ASP A 248 21.25 -1.55 16.47
N ASP A 249 21.15 -1.03 17.70
CA ASP A 249 20.63 0.28 18.14
C ASP A 249 19.11 0.48 18.33
N GLU A 250 18.64 0.14 19.54
CA GLU A 250 17.54 0.83 20.24
C GLU A 250 18.12 2.04 21.00
N ASP A 251 17.42 3.19 21.02
CA ASP A 251 17.21 3.93 22.28
C ASP A 251 16.18 5.09 22.21
N HIS A 252 15.33 5.10 23.26
CA HIS A 252 14.68 6.23 23.97
C HIS A 252 13.73 7.23 23.25
N ASN A 253 12.41 7.20 23.56
CA ASN A 253 11.82 7.93 24.71
C ASN A 253 10.28 7.89 24.82
N ASP A 254 9.82 8.27 26.01
CA ASP A 254 8.54 7.99 26.65
C ASP A 254 7.49 9.14 26.64
N VAL A 255 6.19 8.76 26.55
CA VAL A 255 5.05 9.11 27.44
C VAL A 255 4.34 10.49 27.30
N LYS A 256 3.00 10.48 27.09
CA LYS A 256 1.96 10.89 28.09
C LYS A 256 0.51 10.81 27.59
N ASP A 257 -0.30 10.15 28.40
CA ASP A 257 -1.77 10.10 28.43
C ASP A 257 -2.46 11.46 28.72
N SER A 258 -3.72 11.59 28.33
CA SER A 258 -4.80 11.88 29.31
C SER A 258 -6.21 11.69 28.70
N HIS A 259 -6.99 10.83 29.36
CA HIS A 259 -8.45 10.76 29.29
C HIS A 259 -9.10 11.88 30.12
N THR A 260 -10.27 12.37 29.73
CA THR A 260 -11.40 12.55 30.69
C THR A 260 -12.76 12.53 29.97
N LYS A 261 -13.71 11.76 30.54
CA LYS A 261 -15.15 11.67 30.23
C LYS A 261 -15.94 12.73 31.00
N MET A 262 -17.15 13.08 30.53
CA MET A 262 -18.44 13.25 31.28
C MET A 262 -19.49 13.82 30.30
N SER A 263 -20.52 13.05 29.89
CA SER A 263 -21.79 12.68 30.54
C SER A 263 -22.94 13.68 30.29
N ASP A 264 -23.93 13.18 29.53
CA ASP A 264 -25.40 13.30 29.60
C ASP A 264 -26.10 14.62 29.93
N LEU A 265 -27.12 14.93 29.11
CA LEU A 265 -28.37 15.56 29.56
C LEU A 265 -29.55 15.14 28.66
N HIS A 266 -30.56 14.55 29.29
CA HIS A 266 -31.90 14.26 28.78
C HIS A 266 -32.74 15.53 28.58
N ILE A 267 -33.58 15.56 27.54
CA ILE A 267 -34.90 16.23 27.55
C ILE A 267 -35.94 15.36 26.82
N LYS A 268 -37.11 15.18 27.45
CA LYS A 268 -38.27 14.43 26.98
C LYS A 268 -39.28 15.33 26.24
N SER A 269 -39.87 14.73 25.19
CA SER A 269 -41.28 14.74 24.73
C SER A 269 -42.05 16.04 24.46
N ALA A 270 -42.69 16.09 23.29
CA ALA A 270 -44.14 16.32 23.19
C ALA A 270 -44.70 15.67 21.90
N SER A 271 -45.87 15.06 22.04
CA SER A 271 -46.66 14.33 21.05
C SER A 271 -47.71 15.21 20.37
N THR A 272 -48.21 14.77 19.22
CA THR A 272 -49.61 14.99 18.78
C THR A 272 -50.04 13.88 17.82
N THR A 273 -51.03 13.10 18.27
CA THR A 273 -51.97 12.20 17.55
C THR A 273 -53.00 13.05 16.78
N SER A 274 -53.81 12.63 15.79
CA SER A 274 -54.24 11.36 15.17
C SER A 274 -55.19 11.74 14.01
N PHE A 275 -55.43 10.87 13.02
CA PHE A 275 -56.80 10.47 12.57
C PHE A 275 -56.73 9.27 11.62
N SER A 276 -57.69 8.37 11.78
CA SER A 276 -57.91 7.10 11.09
C SER A 276 -58.80 7.25 9.85
N ASP A 277 -58.69 6.35 8.86
CA ASP A 277 -59.71 5.31 8.65
C ASP A 277 -59.40 4.35 7.48
N PRO A 278 -60.01 3.15 7.47
CA PRO A 278 -59.56 1.99 6.70
C PRO A 278 -60.59 1.52 5.63
N TRP A 279 -60.11 0.78 4.62
CA TRP A 279 -60.85 0.00 3.62
C TRP A 279 -61.45 0.73 2.39
N ASN A 280 -60.93 0.39 1.20
CA ASN A 280 -61.80 0.02 0.08
C ASN A 280 -61.13 -0.95 -0.90
N HIS A 281 -61.91 -1.94 -1.30
CA HIS A 281 -61.55 -3.16 -2.04
C HIS A 281 -61.27 -2.96 -3.53
N TYR A 282 -60.47 -3.90 -4.07
CA TYR A 282 -60.47 -4.46 -5.44
C TYR A 282 -61.11 -3.65 -6.57
N ASN A 283 -60.30 -3.24 -7.56
CA ASN A 283 -60.49 -3.72 -8.93
C ASN A 283 -59.29 -3.43 -9.85
N THR A 284 -59.11 -4.38 -10.75
CA THR A 284 -58.17 -4.52 -11.86
C THR A 284 -58.25 -3.40 -12.91
N ASN A 285 -57.12 -2.87 -13.36
CA ASN A 285 -56.64 -2.91 -14.76
C ASN A 285 -55.51 -1.90 -14.99
N GLY A 286 -54.62 -2.27 -15.91
CA GLY A 286 -53.30 -1.69 -16.06
C GLY A 286 -53.25 -0.22 -16.44
N LYS A 287 -52.26 0.45 -15.84
CA LYS A 287 -51.40 1.47 -16.43
C LYS A 287 -50.13 1.48 -15.59
N SER A 288 -49.00 1.26 -16.24
CA SER A 288 -47.68 1.44 -15.64
C SER A 288 -47.56 2.90 -15.21
N GLU A 289 -47.71 3.15 -13.91
CA GLU A 289 -47.21 4.38 -13.32
C GLU A 289 -45.70 4.32 -13.39
N ASP A 290 -45.13 5.03 -14.37
CA ASP A 290 -43.70 5.36 -14.43
C ASP A 290 -43.37 6.23 -13.20
N GLU A 291 -43.16 5.60 -12.05
CA GLU A 291 -42.59 6.28 -10.89
C GLU A 291 -41.20 6.84 -11.27
N GLU A 292 -41.09 8.16 -11.28
CA GLU A 292 -39.87 8.89 -11.59
C GLU A 292 -38.70 8.38 -10.73
N GLY A 293 -37.67 7.81 -11.39
CA GLY A 293 -36.47 7.30 -10.72
C GLY A 293 -36.47 5.80 -10.38
N CYS A 294 -37.55 5.06 -10.63
CA CYS A 294 -37.57 3.61 -10.54
C CYS A 294 -36.95 2.97 -11.80
N LEU A 295 -35.94 2.11 -11.60
CA LEU A 295 -35.18 1.44 -12.65
C LEU A 295 -35.67 0.01 -12.91
N GLY A 296 -36.38 -0.57 -11.95
CA GLY A 296 -36.80 -1.96 -11.97
C GLY A 296 -37.16 -2.46 -10.58
N SER A 297 -37.25 -3.77 -10.41
CA SER A 297 -37.63 -4.40 -9.15
C SER A 297 -36.83 -5.65 -8.85
N ILE A 298 -36.74 -5.98 -7.57
CA ILE A 298 -36.29 -7.28 -7.08
C ILE A 298 -37.53 -8.10 -6.75
N ASN A 299 -37.65 -9.25 -7.40
CA ASN A 299 -38.67 -10.24 -7.08
C ASN A 299 -37.97 -11.52 -6.62
N THR A 300 -38.16 -11.88 -5.35
CA THR A 300 -37.84 -13.24 -4.92
C THR A 300 -38.88 -14.19 -5.50
N VAL A 301 -38.46 -15.31 -6.09
CA VAL A 301 -39.39 -16.28 -6.70
C VAL A 301 -40.37 -16.77 -5.63
N LYS A 302 -41.69 -16.64 -5.89
CA LYS A 302 -42.83 -17.12 -5.07
C LYS A 302 -42.45 -17.54 -3.64
N GLY A 303 -42.26 -16.57 -2.75
CA GLY A 303 -42.28 -16.79 -1.30
C GLY A 303 -41.04 -17.40 -0.66
N LYS A 304 -39.86 -17.40 -1.31
CA LYS A 304 -38.59 -17.63 -0.60
C LYS A 304 -37.89 -16.30 -0.31
N PRO A 305 -37.96 -15.79 0.93
CA PRO A 305 -37.30 -14.56 1.31
C PRO A 305 -35.78 -14.65 1.07
N LEU A 306 -35.17 -13.57 0.59
CA LEU A 306 -33.71 -13.47 0.56
C LEU A 306 -33.21 -13.05 1.93
N GLU A 307 -32.51 -13.94 2.63
CA GLU A 307 -31.82 -13.60 3.87
C GLU A 307 -30.45 -12.99 3.56
N LEU A 308 -30.28 -11.73 3.96
CA LEU A 308 -28.98 -11.07 3.95
C LEU A 308 -28.24 -11.45 5.23
N VAL A 309 -27.08 -12.09 5.09
CA VAL A 309 -26.24 -12.53 6.22
C VAL A 309 -24.98 -11.68 6.27
N MET A 310 -24.60 -11.17 7.45
CA MET A 310 -23.35 -10.40 7.57
C MET A 310 -22.14 -11.24 7.17
N GLY A 311 -21.30 -10.69 6.28
CA GLY A 311 -20.10 -11.37 5.77
C GLY A 311 -20.36 -12.47 4.73
N GLY A 312 -21.61 -12.72 4.33
CA GLY A 312 -21.97 -13.67 3.27
C GLY A 312 -21.86 -13.07 1.85
N ASP A 313 -21.79 -13.94 0.82
CA ASP A 313 -21.95 -13.55 -0.60
C ASP A 313 -23.43 -13.27 -0.89
N ASN A 314 -23.95 -12.21 -0.29
CA ASN A 314 -25.32 -11.77 -0.45
C ASN A 314 -25.49 -11.29 -1.90
N GLN A 315 -26.27 -12.01 -2.71
CA GLN A 315 -26.59 -11.60 -4.07
C GLN A 315 -28.09 -11.40 -4.21
N MET A 316 -28.47 -10.20 -4.65
CA MET A 316 -29.83 -9.88 -5.01
C MET A 316 -29.99 -10.02 -6.53
N LYS A 317 -31.11 -10.60 -6.98
CA LYS A 317 -31.45 -10.70 -8.40
C LYS A 317 -32.76 -9.99 -8.64
N GLY A 318 -32.80 -9.19 -9.70
CA GLY A 318 -33.97 -8.43 -10.09
C GLY A 318 -34.08 -8.29 -11.60
N TYR A 319 -35.02 -7.45 -12.02
CA TYR A 319 -35.28 -7.12 -13.41
C TYR A 319 -35.31 -5.60 -13.58
N LEU A 320 -34.76 -5.12 -14.69
CA LEU A 320 -34.81 -3.71 -15.08
C LEU A 320 -35.93 -3.49 -16.09
N TYR A 321 -36.52 -2.30 -16.07
CA TYR A 321 -37.40 -1.88 -17.15
C TYR A 321 -36.61 -1.72 -18.45
N PRO A 322 -37.09 -2.25 -19.60
CA PRO A 322 -36.35 -2.22 -20.87
C PRO A 322 -35.91 -0.82 -21.29
N ASN A 323 -36.79 0.17 -21.12
CA ASN A 323 -36.52 1.59 -21.41
C ASN A 323 -35.50 2.24 -20.45
N LYS A 324 -35.17 1.61 -19.31
CA LYS A 324 -34.19 2.12 -18.32
C LYS A 324 -32.89 1.32 -18.29
N ALA A 325 -32.85 0.11 -18.86
CA ALA A 325 -31.68 -0.78 -18.79
C ALA A 325 -30.39 -0.14 -19.34
N HIS A 326 -30.49 0.68 -20.39
CA HIS A 326 -29.35 1.37 -21.00
C HIS A 326 -28.70 2.44 -20.10
N LEU A 327 -29.38 2.87 -19.03
CA LEU A 327 -28.87 3.86 -18.08
C LEU A 327 -27.88 3.24 -17.08
N ILE A 328 -27.94 1.92 -16.87
CA ILE A 328 -27.20 1.22 -15.83
C ILE A 328 -26.09 0.37 -16.44
N ARG A 329 -24.98 0.23 -15.71
CA ARG A 329 -23.83 -0.58 -16.10
C ARG A 329 -23.28 -1.32 -14.89
N ASP A 330 -22.48 -2.35 -15.16
CA ASP A 330 -21.72 -3.04 -14.12
C ASP A 330 -20.83 -2.05 -13.35
N GLY A 331 -20.79 -2.19 -12.02
CA GLY A 331 -20.05 -1.31 -11.10
C GLY A 331 -20.84 -0.10 -10.58
N TYR A 332 -21.99 0.23 -11.19
CA TYR A 332 -22.80 1.37 -10.72
C TYR A 332 -23.43 1.12 -9.34
N CYS A 333 -23.67 2.21 -8.61
CA CYS A 333 -24.33 2.17 -7.31
C CYS A 333 -25.83 2.42 -7.50
N VAL A 334 -26.66 1.58 -6.90
CA VAL A 334 -28.13 1.67 -6.91
C VAL A 334 -28.68 1.46 -5.50
N ILE A 335 -29.89 1.95 -5.25
CA ILE A 335 -30.62 1.71 -4.01
C ILE A 335 -31.68 0.64 -4.27
N VAL A 336 -31.81 -0.30 -3.35
CA VAL A 336 -32.97 -1.17 -3.23
C VAL A 336 -33.81 -0.63 -2.09
N GLU A 337 -34.97 -0.07 -2.40
CA GLU A 337 -35.95 0.36 -1.41
C GLU A 337 -36.92 -0.77 -1.15
N LYS A 338 -36.87 -1.33 0.06
CA LYS A 338 -37.76 -2.42 0.48
C LYS A 338 -39.21 -1.95 0.50
N GLU A 339 -40.10 -2.77 -0.03
CA GLU A 339 -41.54 -2.47 -0.05
C GLU A 339 -42.19 -2.59 1.34
N GLU A 340 -41.62 -3.44 2.22
CA GLU A 340 -42.19 -3.75 3.54
C GLU A 340 -42.05 -2.61 4.56
N ASP A 341 -40.84 -2.05 4.67
CA ASP A 341 -40.43 -1.13 5.73
C ASP A 341 -39.74 0.13 5.22
N GLY A 342 -39.61 0.29 3.90
CA GLY A 342 -38.96 1.43 3.26
C GLY A 342 -37.45 1.51 3.49
N VAL A 343 -36.82 0.47 4.06
CA VAL A 343 -35.36 0.45 4.27
C VAL A 343 -34.65 0.51 2.92
N ARG A 344 -33.64 1.38 2.85
CA ARG A 344 -32.90 1.68 1.62
C ARG A 344 -31.52 1.02 1.69
N ILE A 345 -31.33 -0.02 0.88
CA ILE A 345 -30.11 -0.82 0.84
C ILE A 345 -29.25 -0.33 -0.32
N MET A 346 -28.01 0.08 -0.03
CA MET A 346 -27.03 0.42 -1.07
C MET A 346 -26.49 -0.86 -1.69
N CYS A 347 -26.50 -0.88 -3.03
CA CYS A 347 -26.10 -2.02 -3.83
C CYS A 347 -25.13 -1.61 -4.95
N ILE A 348 -24.18 -2.48 -5.27
CA ILE A 348 -23.32 -2.37 -6.46
C ILE A 348 -23.82 -3.34 -7.53
N VAL A 349 -23.98 -2.85 -8.75
CA VAL A 349 -24.37 -3.67 -9.91
C VAL A 349 -23.23 -4.62 -10.26
N LYS A 350 -23.48 -5.93 -10.14
CA LYS A 350 -22.49 -6.97 -10.45
C LYS A 350 -22.51 -7.35 -11.92
N LYS A 351 -23.71 -7.51 -12.48
CA LYS A 351 -23.94 -7.97 -13.86
C LYS A 351 -25.33 -7.58 -14.34
N ILE A 352 -25.44 -7.23 -15.62
CA ILE A 352 -26.71 -7.11 -16.36
C ILE A 352 -26.71 -8.15 -17.50
N GLU A 353 -27.79 -8.92 -17.62
CA GLU A 353 -28.00 -9.92 -18.66
C GLU A 353 -29.27 -9.57 -19.46
N CYS A 354 -29.18 -9.64 -20.79
CA CYS A 354 -30.34 -9.43 -21.68
C CYS A 354 -30.74 -10.78 -22.27
N SER A 355 -32.02 -11.13 -22.18
CA SER A 355 -32.61 -12.31 -22.81
C SER A 355 -33.86 -11.92 -23.60
N GLU A 356 -34.05 -12.51 -24.78
CA GLU A 356 -35.29 -12.39 -25.55
C GLU A 356 -36.29 -13.45 -25.08
N ASP A 357 -37.33 -13.06 -24.36
CA ASP A 357 -38.41 -13.97 -24.00
C ASP A 357 -39.42 -14.04 -25.15
N HIS A 358 -39.75 -15.26 -25.59
CA HIS A 358 -40.74 -15.51 -26.62
C HIS A 358 -42.07 -15.91 -25.97
N PHE A 359 -43.06 -15.02 -26.04
CA PHE A 359 -44.42 -15.36 -25.62
C PHE A 359 -45.24 -15.83 -26.82
N PRO A 360 -45.72 -17.08 -26.84
CA PRO A 360 -46.63 -17.55 -27.88
C PRO A 360 -48.00 -16.87 -27.67
N GLY A 361 -48.34 -15.93 -28.54
CA GLY A 361 -49.69 -15.37 -28.67
C GLY A 361 -50.41 -15.96 -29.88
N GLU A 362 -51.75 -16.01 -29.84
CA GLU A 362 -52.58 -16.64 -30.89
C GLU A 362 -52.48 -15.97 -32.28
N THR A 363 -51.88 -14.78 -32.41
CA THR A 363 -51.77 -14.09 -33.72
C THR A 363 -50.40 -13.48 -34.05
N SER A 364 -49.44 -13.45 -33.12
CA SER A 364 -48.02 -13.13 -33.39
C SER A 364 -47.16 -13.33 -32.13
N SER A 365 -45.94 -13.83 -32.27
CA SER A 365 -44.96 -13.87 -31.18
C SER A 365 -44.50 -12.45 -30.84
N HIS A 366 -44.87 -11.95 -29.66
CA HIS A 366 -44.30 -10.72 -29.12
C HIS A 366 -42.90 -11.03 -28.58
N LYS A 367 -41.90 -10.28 -29.06
CA LYS A 367 -40.55 -10.27 -28.51
C LYS A 367 -40.48 -9.20 -27.42
N GLU A 368 -40.24 -9.61 -26.18
CA GLU A 368 -39.93 -8.67 -25.10
C GLU A 368 -38.50 -8.92 -24.63
N ASP A 369 -37.69 -7.85 -24.70
CA ASP A 369 -36.33 -7.87 -24.16
C ASP A 369 -36.40 -7.82 -22.63
N ASN A 370 -35.93 -8.87 -21.98
CA ASN A 370 -35.91 -8.98 -20.54
C ASN A 370 -34.49 -8.72 -20.01
N TYR A 371 -34.35 -7.74 -19.11
CA TYR A 371 -33.08 -7.32 -18.55
C TYR A 371 -32.95 -7.77 -17.10
N LYS A 372 -32.20 -8.83 -16.88
CA LYS A 372 -31.93 -9.36 -15.54
C LYS A 372 -30.72 -8.66 -14.93
N ILE A 373 -30.84 -8.21 -13.68
CA ILE A 373 -29.77 -7.53 -12.95
C ILE A 373 -29.37 -8.34 -11.72
N THR A 374 -28.08 -8.46 -11.48
CA THR A 374 -27.50 -9.03 -10.25
C THR A 374 -26.82 -7.91 -9.46
N LEU A 375 -27.17 -7.79 -8.18
CA LEU A 375 -26.72 -6.74 -7.27
C LEU A 375 -26.00 -7.35 -6.06
N ASN A 376 -24.96 -6.66 -5.61
CA ASN A 376 -24.27 -6.95 -4.36
C ASN A 376 -24.64 -5.86 -3.33
N PRO A 377 -25.39 -6.17 -2.26
CA PRO A 377 -25.68 -5.23 -1.19
C PRO A 377 -24.42 -4.98 -0.35
N VAL A 378 -24.14 -3.70 -0.09
CA VAL A 378 -22.89 -3.25 0.57
C VAL A 378 -23.13 -2.47 1.86
N GLY A 379 -24.36 -1.98 2.07
CA GLY A 379 -24.77 -1.30 3.30
C GLY A 379 -26.21 -0.80 3.21
N GLN A 380 -26.64 -0.04 4.20
CA GLN A 380 -28.01 0.45 4.29
C GLN A 380 -28.06 1.86 4.89
N PHE A 381 -29.09 2.63 4.52
CA PHE A 381 -29.38 3.92 5.13
C PHE A 381 -30.42 3.75 6.23
N THR A 382 -30.10 4.27 7.42
CA THR A 382 -31.01 4.40 8.56
C THR A 382 -31.21 5.88 8.89
N PRO A 383 -32.15 6.25 9.78
CA PRO A 383 -32.28 7.64 10.24
C PRO A 383 -30.99 8.21 10.87
N GLU A 384 -30.08 7.34 11.32
CA GLU A 384 -28.78 7.70 11.91
C GLU A 384 -27.67 7.87 10.86
N GLY A 385 -27.95 7.59 9.57
CA GLY A 385 -27.02 7.67 8.45
C GLY A 385 -26.72 6.33 7.79
N TYR A 386 -25.70 6.31 6.93
CA TYR A 386 -25.22 5.11 6.25
C TYR A 386 -24.49 4.17 7.22
N GLN A 387 -24.89 2.90 7.24
CA GLN A 387 -24.34 1.89 8.12
C GLN A 387 -24.04 0.58 7.37
N ALA A 388 -23.23 -0.27 8.01
CA ALA A 388 -23.00 -1.62 7.53
C ALA A 388 -24.34 -2.39 7.43
N LEU A 389 -24.39 -3.32 6.46
CA LEU A 389 -25.58 -4.12 6.21
C LEU A 389 -25.90 -4.98 7.44
N ARG A 390 -27.12 -4.83 7.99
CA ARG A 390 -27.59 -5.66 9.10
C ARG A 390 -28.25 -6.94 8.56
N PRO A 391 -28.23 -8.06 9.30
CA PRO A 391 -28.97 -9.25 8.91
C PRO A 391 -30.45 -8.92 8.78
N GLN A 392 -31.02 -9.17 7.60
CA GLN A 392 -32.42 -8.84 7.33
C GLN A 392 -32.94 -9.64 6.14
N THR A 393 -34.25 -9.75 6.10
CA THR A 393 -34.97 -10.43 5.03
C THR A 393 -35.46 -9.42 3.99
N VAL A 394 -35.29 -9.75 2.71
CA VAL A 394 -35.80 -8.98 1.58
C VAL A 394 -36.73 -9.87 0.75
N ILE A 395 -38.03 -9.57 0.74
CA ILE A 395 -39.02 -10.28 -0.08
C ILE A 395 -39.19 -9.62 -1.45
N GLY A 396 -39.24 -8.29 -1.48
CA GLY A 396 -39.35 -7.46 -2.68
C GLY A 396 -38.81 -6.05 -2.46
N GLY A 397 -38.50 -5.35 -3.55
CA GLY A 397 -37.98 -3.99 -3.48
C GLY A 397 -37.87 -3.30 -4.84
N LYS A 398 -37.95 -1.96 -4.83
CA LYS A 398 -37.76 -1.12 -6.02
C LYS A 398 -36.30 -0.74 -6.17
N ILE A 399 -35.75 -0.88 -7.38
CA ILE A 399 -34.38 -0.47 -7.71
C ILE A 399 -34.43 1.01 -8.12
N LYS A 400 -33.68 1.88 -7.44
CA LYS A 400 -33.66 3.33 -7.67
C LYS A 400 -32.23 3.85 -7.84
N ILE A 401 -32.09 5.01 -8.48
CA ILE A 401 -30.83 5.76 -8.50
C ILE A 401 -30.63 6.38 -7.11
N PRO A 402 -29.44 6.29 -6.49
CA PRO A 402 -29.17 6.95 -5.21
C PRO A 402 -29.35 8.46 -5.35
N THR A 403 -29.85 9.13 -4.31
CA THR A 403 -29.82 10.59 -4.26
C THR A 403 -28.37 11.09 -4.17
N GLN A 404 -28.14 12.39 -4.44
CA GLN A 404 -26.80 12.97 -4.34
C GLN A 404 -26.21 12.82 -2.94
N ASN A 405 -27.02 13.02 -1.89
CA ASN A 405 -26.60 12.89 -0.49
C ASN A 405 -26.23 11.45 -0.16
N GLU A 406 -27.06 10.47 -0.54
CA GLU A 406 -26.78 9.05 -0.32
C GLU A 406 -25.50 8.60 -1.04
N PHE A 407 -25.32 9.03 -2.30
CA PHE A 407 -24.12 8.69 -3.06
C PHE A 407 -22.86 9.29 -2.41
N CYS A 408 -22.93 10.57 -2.01
CA CYS A 408 -21.84 11.25 -1.33
C CYS A 408 -21.48 10.62 0.01
N GLU A 409 -22.47 10.22 0.80
CA GLU A 409 -22.27 9.57 2.09
C GLU A 409 -21.67 8.17 1.93
N PHE A 410 -22.22 7.36 1.02
CA PHE A 410 -21.71 6.03 0.71
C PHE A 410 -20.26 6.06 0.20
N LYS A 411 -20.01 6.89 -0.83
CA LYS A 411 -18.68 7.05 -1.41
C LYS A 411 -17.78 7.97 -0.56
N LYS A 412 -18.22 8.47 0.59
CA LYS A 412 -17.48 9.40 1.45
C LYS A 412 -16.85 10.57 0.67
N ILE A 413 -17.56 11.08 -0.32
CA ILE A 413 -17.11 12.18 -1.17
C ILE A 413 -17.02 13.44 -0.30
N PRO A 414 -15.90 14.20 -0.34
CA PRO A 414 -15.77 15.39 0.48
C PRO A 414 -16.84 16.43 0.12
N GLN A 415 -17.54 16.92 1.15
CA GLN A 415 -18.60 17.94 1.02
C GLN A 415 -18.11 19.37 1.26
N ASN A 416 -16.80 19.56 1.47
CA ASN A 416 -16.21 20.87 1.75
C ASN A 416 -14.85 20.98 1.07
N GLY A 417 -14.54 22.14 0.48
CA GLY A 417 -13.27 22.44 -0.17
C GLY A 417 -13.47 23.15 -1.51
N MET A 418 -12.41 23.17 -2.30
CA MET A 418 -12.34 23.74 -3.64
C MET A 418 -12.90 22.74 -4.66
N GLU A 419 -13.82 23.18 -5.52
CA GLU A 419 -14.37 22.33 -6.58
C GLU A 419 -13.31 22.09 -7.66
N ILE A 420 -12.88 20.82 -7.81
CA ILE A 420 -11.84 20.46 -8.78
C ILE A 420 -12.36 19.74 -10.02
N ALA A 421 -13.53 19.11 -9.90
CA ALA A 421 -14.10 18.24 -10.93
C ALA A 421 -15.58 17.98 -10.65
N SER A 422 -16.29 17.39 -11.61
CA SER A 422 -17.63 16.84 -11.43
C SER A 422 -17.58 15.31 -11.39
N VAL A 423 -18.39 14.69 -10.52
CA VAL A 423 -18.62 13.24 -10.51
C VAL A 423 -19.28 12.81 -11.82
N GLU A 424 -18.92 11.63 -12.31
CA GLU A 424 -19.47 11.01 -13.51
C GLU A 424 -20.22 9.70 -13.17
N GLY A 425 -21.08 9.23 -14.08
CA GLY A 425 -21.90 8.02 -13.91
C GLY A 425 -23.39 8.33 -13.68
N LEU A 426 -24.09 7.49 -12.89
CA LEU A 426 -25.52 7.70 -12.60
C LEU A 426 -25.78 9.00 -11.83
N ASN A 427 -24.85 9.39 -10.96
CA ASN A 427 -24.91 10.58 -10.13
C ASN A 427 -24.08 11.73 -10.73
N ALA A 428 -24.09 11.84 -12.06
CA ALA A 428 -23.29 12.85 -12.76
C ALA A 428 -23.65 14.28 -12.35
N GLY A 429 -22.64 15.16 -12.32
CA GLY A 429 -22.80 16.58 -12.03
C GLY A 429 -22.68 16.98 -10.56
N ILE A 430 -22.51 16.02 -9.64
CA ILE A 430 -22.14 16.34 -8.24
C ILE A 430 -20.72 16.94 -8.24
N PRO A 431 -20.48 18.10 -7.60
CA PRO A 431 -19.14 18.68 -7.50
C PRO A 431 -18.26 17.81 -6.60
N TYR A 432 -17.05 17.50 -7.05
CA TYR A 432 -16.03 16.87 -6.24
C TYR A 432 -15.14 17.96 -5.61
N LEU A 433 -15.21 18.07 -4.29
CA LEU A 433 -14.51 19.10 -3.52
C LEU A 433 -13.20 18.57 -2.94
N LEU A 434 -12.14 19.38 -2.98
CA LEU A 434 -10.84 19.07 -2.42
C LEU A 434 -10.41 20.15 -1.42
N LYS A 435 -10.14 19.76 -0.17
CA LYS A 435 -9.59 20.67 0.83
C LYS A 435 -8.12 20.97 0.53
N ILE A 436 -7.69 22.24 0.60
CA ILE A 436 -6.29 22.66 0.43
C ILE A 436 -5.32 21.83 1.28
N ARG A 437 -5.66 21.52 2.55
CA ARG A 437 -4.80 20.69 3.42
C ARG A 437 -4.51 19.29 2.87
N THR A 438 -5.37 18.77 1.99
CA THR A 438 -5.16 17.47 1.34
C THR A 438 -4.03 17.52 0.31
N LEU A 439 -3.76 18.70 -0.29
CA LEU A 439 -2.64 18.91 -1.21
C LEU A 439 -1.29 18.71 -0.50
N TYR A 440 -1.19 19.15 0.76
CA TYR A 440 0.00 18.95 1.60
C TYR A 440 0.22 17.48 1.99
N GLN A 441 -0.73 16.59 1.69
CA GLN A 441 -0.56 15.14 1.82
C GLN A 441 -0.04 14.48 0.52
N SER A 442 0.42 15.31 -0.41
CA SER A 442 0.87 14.99 -1.75
C SER A 442 -0.20 14.33 -2.63
N VAL A 443 -0.07 14.58 -3.93
CA VAL A 443 -0.99 14.12 -4.96
C VAL A 443 -0.18 13.31 -5.97
N PHE A 444 -0.65 12.11 -6.27
CA PHE A 444 -0.13 11.34 -7.39
C PHE A 444 -1.11 11.43 -8.55
N MET A 445 -0.63 11.74 -9.75
CA MET A 445 -1.44 11.77 -10.97
C MET A 445 -0.80 10.91 -12.05
N SER A 446 -1.55 9.97 -12.63
CA SER A 446 -1.06 9.22 -13.79
C SER A 446 -2.09 9.14 -14.92
N GLY A 447 -1.60 9.04 -16.14
CA GLY A 447 -2.42 8.87 -17.32
C GLY A 447 -1.58 8.85 -18.58
N GLN A 448 -1.95 8.04 -19.57
CA GLN A 448 -1.23 7.98 -20.84
C GLN A 448 -1.23 9.34 -21.56
N GLN A 449 -0.32 9.51 -22.52
CA GLN A 449 -0.27 10.72 -23.35
C GLN A 449 -1.64 11.02 -23.97
N GLY A 450 -2.06 12.29 -23.92
CA GLY A 450 -3.36 12.73 -24.44
C GLY A 450 -4.57 12.45 -23.53
N SER A 451 -4.39 11.83 -22.36
CA SER A 451 -5.49 11.59 -21.40
C SER A 451 -6.03 12.85 -20.72
N GLY A 452 -5.32 13.99 -20.80
CA GLY A 452 -5.71 15.26 -20.18
C GLY A 452 -4.99 15.59 -18.86
N LYS A 453 -3.90 14.89 -18.54
CA LYS A 453 -3.09 15.09 -17.32
C LYS A 453 -2.62 16.53 -17.14
N THR A 454 -1.90 17.09 -18.12
CA THR A 454 -1.41 18.48 -18.07
C THR A 454 -2.56 19.47 -17.95
N SER A 455 -3.64 19.28 -18.71
CA SER A 455 -4.84 20.11 -18.60
C SER A 455 -5.43 20.09 -17.19
N ALA A 456 -5.53 18.91 -16.57
CA ALA A 456 -6.01 18.77 -15.18
C ALA A 456 -5.07 19.47 -14.17
N LEU A 457 -3.75 19.38 -14.35
CA LEU A 457 -2.77 20.09 -13.50
C LEU A 457 -2.87 21.61 -13.66
N LYS A 458 -3.06 22.13 -14.88
CA LYS A 458 -3.29 23.57 -15.12
C LYS A 458 -4.56 24.05 -14.43
N VAL A 459 -5.67 23.32 -14.59
CA VAL A 459 -6.94 23.63 -13.92
C VAL A 459 -6.79 23.62 -12.41
N LEU A 460 -6.16 22.58 -11.86
CA LEU A 460 -5.87 22.48 -10.44
C LEU A 460 -5.03 23.68 -9.96
N SER A 461 -4.01 24.08 -10.72
CA SER A 461 -3.14 25.22 -10.38
C SER A 461 -3.91 26.54 -10.34
N LEU A 462 -4.80 26.78 -11.32
CA LEU A 462 -5.66 27.96 -11.37
C LEU A 462 -6.65 27.99 -10.21
N LEU A 463 -7.25 26.85 -9.88
CA LEU A 463 -8.17 26.73 -8.75
C LEU A 463 -7.46 27.01 -7.42
N ILE A 464 -6.29 26.42 -7.21
CA ILE A 464 -5.48 26.65 -5.99
C ILE A 464 -5.18 28.14 -5.82
N ALA A 465 -4.79 28.83 -6.89
CA ALA A 465 -4.43 30.25 -6.86
C ALA A 465 -5.57 31.20 -6.48
N GLN A 466 -6.83 30.74 -6.55
CA GLN A 466 -8.01 31.52 -6.21
C GLN A 466 -8.44 31.38 -4.74
N GLU A 467 -7.86 30.43 -4.01
CA GLU A 467 -8.20 30.20 -2.61
C GLU A 467 -7.60 31.28 -1.70
N LYS A 468 -8.36 31.68 -0.67
CA LYS A 468 -7.96 32.75 0.27
C LYS A 468 -6.61 32.46 0.97
N ASP A 469 -6.34 31.18 1.21
CA ASP A 469 -5.11 30.67 1.83
C ASP A 469 -4.22 29.92 0.81
N SER A 470 -4.19 30.38 -0.45
CA SER A 470 -3.44 29.72 -1.53
C SER A 470 -1.96 29.56 -1.17
N PRO A 471 -1.40 28.34 -1.30
CA PRO A 471 0.04 28.15 -1.23
C PRO A 471 0.76 28.87 -2.37
N ALA A 472 2.07 29.07 -2.21
CA ALA A 472 2.96 29.34 -3.32
C ALA A 472 3.06 28.07 -4.18
N GLN A 473 2.94 28.22 -5.49
CA GLN A 473 2.98 27.11 -6.43
C GLN A 473 4.25 27.18 -7.26
N ILE A 474 4.98 26.07 -7.33
CA ILE A 474 6.18 25.94 -8.17
C ILE A 474 5.91 24.81 -9.14
N ILE A 475 6.01 25.06 -10.44
CA ILE A 475 5.77 24.08 -11.49
C ILE A 475 7.07 23.82 -12.22
N LEU A 476 7.56 22.58 -12.21
CA LEU A 476 8.68 22.18 -13.07
C LEU A 476 8.13 21.80 -14.45
N ASP A 477 8.45 22.60 -15.45
CA ASP A 477 8.02 22.42 -16.82
C ASP A 477 9.14 21.84 -17.69
N ASN A 478 9.12 20.52 -17.85
CA ASN A 478 10.08 19.77 -18.66
C ASN A 478 9.68 19.64 -20.14
N GLU A 479 8.44 20.01 -20.50
CA GLU A 479 7.85 19.81 -21.83
C GLU A 479 7.43 21.14 -22.49
N GLY A 480 7.56 22.27 -21.80
CA GLY A 480 7.18 23.60 -22.28
C GLY A 480 5.67 23.83 -22.30
N GLU A 481 4.90 23.05 -21.53
CA GLU A 481 3.44 23.05 -21.60
C GLU A 481 2.79 24.09 -20.68
N TYR A 482 3.50 24.75 -19.76
CA TYR A 482 2.91 25.61 -18.72
C TYR A 482 3.11 27.11 -18.94
N GLY A 483 3.85 27.50 -19.97
CA GLY A 483 4.05 28.93 -20.30
C GLY A 483 2.75 29.66 -20.68
N ASP A 484 1.75 28.93 -21.17
CA ASP A 484 0.45 29.46 -21.58
C ASP A 484 -0.52 29.69 -20.39
N LEU A 485 -0.18 29.29 -19.15
CA LEU A 485 -1.02 29.52 -17.97
C LEU A 485 -1.42 30.99 -17.81
N ALA A 486 -0.53 31.91 -18.17
CA ALA A 486 -0.76 33.36 -18.11
C ALA A 486 -1.81 33.87 -19.10
N ILE A 487 -2.10 33.12 -20.17
CA ILE A 487 -3.02 33.52 -21.23
C ILE A 487 -4.32 32.71 -21.23
N ILE A 488 -4.56 31.88 -20.21
CA ILE A 488 -5.83 31.18 -20.04
C ILE A 488 -6.89 32.15 -19.48
N PRO A 489 -8.09 32.27 -20.09
CA PRO A 489 -8.59 31.51 -21.23
C PRO A 489 -8.03 32.00 -22.58
N SER A 490 -7.56 31.05 -23.39
CA SER A 490 -7.04 31.30 -24.74
C SER A 490 -8.13 31.40 -25.82
N THR A 491 -9.35 30.92 -25.56
CA THR A 491 -10.45 30.85 -26.53
C THR A 491 -11.80 31.26 -25.91
N LYS A 492 -12.79 31.57 -26.75
CA LYS A 492 -14.18 31.83 -26.29
C LYS A 492 -14.80 30.62 -25.58
N GLN A 493 -14.44 29.41 -26.02
CA GLN A 493 -14.94 28.17 -25.43
C GLN A 493 -14.34 27.94 -24.04
N SER A 494 -13.03 28.14 -23.87
CA SER A 494 -12.39 28.04 -22.57
C SER A 494 -12.89 29.10 -21.60
N ALA A 495 -13.13 30.33 -22.07
CA ALA A 495 -13.76 31.38 -21.27
C ALA A 495 -15.19 31.00 -20.80
N LYS A 496 -15.99 30.34 -21.65
CA LYS A 496 -17.32 29.85 -21.29
C LYS A 496 -17.23 28.75 -20.22
N LEU A 497 -16.32 27.78 -20.38
CA LEU A 497 -16.12 26.69 -19.42
C LEU A 497 -15.61 27.20 -18.08
N MET A 498 -14.67 28.15 -18.08
CA MET A 498 -14.19 28.81 -16.87
C MET A 498 -15.33 29.48 -16.09
N ARG A 499 -16.25 30.18 -16.77
CA ARG A 499 -17.43 30.77 -16.10
C ARG A 499 -18.35 29.72 -15.49
N ILE A 500 -18.59 28.60 -16.19
CA ILE A 500 -19.43 27.50 -15.69
C ILE A 500 -18.83 26.91 -14.41
N HIS A 501 -17.51 26.69 -14.39
CA HIS A 501 -16.79 26.10 -13.26
C HIS A 501 -16.23 27.13 -12.26
N ARG A 502 -16.61 28.41 -12.37
CA ARG A 502 -16.17 29.51 -11.49
C ARG A 502 -14.64 29.65 -11.37
N ILE A 503 -13.95 29.42 -12.47
CA ILE A 503 -12.49 29.55 -12.57
C ILE A 503 -12.17 30.94 -13.12
N ASN A 504 -11.39 31.71 -12.38
CA ASN A 504 -10.92 33.03 -12.79
C ASN A 504 -9.61 32.93 -13.56
N ALA A 505 -9.40 33.88 -14.48
CA ALA A 505 -8.12 34.05 -15.14
C ALA A 505 -7.04 34.44 -14.12
N LEU A 506 -5.80 34.03 -14.39
CA LEU A 506 -4.68 34.31 -13.51
C LEU A 506 -4.35 35.81 -13.49
N ASN A 507 -4.13 36.37 -12.31
CA ASN A 507 -3.54 37.70 -12.20
C ASN A 507 -2.06 37.63 -12.60
N LEU A 508 -1.66 38.37 -13.64
CA LEU A 508 -0.28 38.35 -14.15
C LEU A 508 0.76 38.76 -13.08
N ASN A 509 0.40 39.58 -12.11
CA ASN A 509 1.30 39.93 -10.99
C ASN A 509 1.60 38.73 -10.06
N ASN A 510 0.75 37.70 -10.12
CA ASN A 510 0.90 36.45 -9.38
C ASN A 510 1.55 35.35 -10.22
N PHE A 511 1.92 35.62 -11.48
CA PHE A 511 2.60 34.67 -12.35
C PHE A 511 4.07 35.04 -12.52
N ARG A 512 4.95 34.04 -12.47
CA ARG A 512 6.37 34.19 -12.78
C ARG A 512 6.81 33.04 -13.67
N PHE A 513 7.59 33.36 -14.68
CA PHE A 513 8.19 32.39 -15.59
C PHE A 513 9.71 32.50 -15.51
N ILE A 514 10.39 31.39 -15.18
CA ILE A 514 11.84 31.32 -14.97
C ILE A 514 12.41 30.31 -15.96
N ASN A 515 13.26 30.77 -16.87
CA ASN A 515 14.00 29.90 -17.79
C ASN A 515 15.32 29.50 -17.14
N ILE A 516 15.56 28.20 -16.98
CA ILE A 516 16.86 27.69 -16.55
C ILE A 516 17.72 27.41 -17.79
N GLY A 517 18.96 27.89 -17.77
CA GLY A 517 19.89 27.74 -18.89
C GLY A 517 21.34 27.63 -18.47
N THR A 518 22.19 27.24 -19.42
CA THR A 518 23.65 27.16 -19.25
C THR A 518 24.39 28.40 -19.72
N ASP A 519 23.73 29.24 -20.54
CA ASP A 519 24.33 30.41 -21.18
C ASP A 519 23.46 31.67 -21.02
N GLU A 520 22.13 31.51 -21.01
CA GLU A 520 21.15 32.58 -20.81
C GLU A 520 20.07 32.15 -19.80
N GLY A 521 19.43 33.10 -19.12
CA GLY A 521 18.39 32.84 -18.12
C GLY A 521 18.95 32.76 -16.70
N PHE A 522 18.47 31.81 -15.90
CA PHE A 522 18.89 31.60 -14.52
C PHE A 522 19.70 30.31 -14.36
N CYS A 523 20.69 30.32 -13.48
CA CYS A 523 21.43 29.13 -13.06
C CYS A 523 20.96 28.64 -11.69
N LEU A 524 21.34 27.41 -11.32
CA LEU A 524 21.15 26.90 -9.97
C LEU A 524 22.25 27.48 -9.06
N THR A 525 22.03 27.53 -7.74
CA THR A 525 23.09 27.88 -6.79
C THR A 525 23.12 26.93 -5.61
N LEU A 526 24.33 26.48 -5.25
CA LEU A 526 24.51 25.59 -4.11
C LEU A 526 24.13 26.27 -2.79
N LYS A 527 24.17 27.61 -2.73
CA LYS A 527 23.77 28.41 -1.56
C LYS A 527 22.31 28.17 -1.15
N ALA A 528 21.43 27.83 -2.10
CA ALA A 528 20.01 27.62 -1.81
C ALA A 528 19.71 26.27 -1.16
N ILE A 529 20.61 25.28 -1.24
CA ILE A 529 20.40 23.92 -0.72
C ILE A 529 21.29 23.62 0.49
N ASP A 530 21.02 22.48 1.13
CA ASP A 530 21.99 21.89 2.05
C ASP A 530 23.05 21.18 1.19
N PRO A 531 24.36 21.52 1.30
CA PRO A 531 25.35 20.87 0.47
C PRO A 531 25.45 19.36 0.72
N VAL A 532 24.99 18.86 1.88
CA VAL A 532 24.89 17.42 2.18
C VAL A 532 23.96 16.68 1.22
N ASP A 533 23.04 17.39 0.54
CA ASP A 533 22.11 16.81 -0.44
C ASP A 533 22.74 16.67 -1.85
N LEU A 534 23.90 17.30 -2.11
CA LEU A 534 24.59 17.25 -3.41
C LEU A 534 24.83 15.81 -3.93
N PRO A 535 25.19 14.80 -3.10
CA PRO A 535 25.37 13.42 -3.56
C PRO A 535 24.12 12.82 -4.23
N TYR A 536 22.90 13.25 -3.88
CA TYR A 536 21.66 12.78 -4.53
C TYR A 536 21.55 13.22 -6.00
N PHE A 537 22.27 14.27 -6.39
CA PHE A 537 22.26 14.78 -7.77
C PHE A 537 23.16 13.92 -8.68
N ILE A 538 24.02 13.10 -8.10
CA ILE A 538 25.10 12.43 -8.81
C ILE A 538 24.80 10.93 -8.96
N HIS A 539 24.04 10.61 -10.00
CA HIS A 539 23.59 9.24 -10.29
C HIS A 539 24.74 8.22 -10.52
N GLU A 540 25.94 8.69 -10.87
CA GLU A 540 27.12 7.88 -11.18
C GLU A 540 27.84 7.31 -9.93
N LEU A 541 27.46 7.77 -8.73
CA LEU A 541 28.12 7.35 -7.49
C LEU A 541 27.69 5.95 -7.07
N THR A 542 28.67 5.10 -6.78
CA THR A 542 28.43 3.85 -6.02
C THR A 542 27.91 4.16 -4.61
N PRO A 543 27.29 3.21 -3.90
CA PRO A 543 26.88 3.41 -2.51
C PRO A 543 28.02 3.91 -1.62
N ILE A 544 29.18 3.24 -1.68
CA ILE A 544 30.38 3.61 -0.91
C ILE A 544 30.84 5.03 -1.26
N SER A 545 30.94 5.36 -2.56
CA SER A 545 31.38 6.70 -2.98
C SER A 545 30.42 7.80 -2.56
N HIS A 546 29.12 7.51 -2.53
CA HIS A 546 28.10 8.43 -2.05
C HIS A 546 28.25 8.71 -0.56
N ASP A 547 28.35 7.66 0.25
CA ASP A 547 28.43 7.79 1.70
C ASP A 547 29.74 8.50 2.09
N THR A 548 30.87 8.13 1.48
CA THR A 548 32.14 8.85 1.67
C THR A 548 32.04 10.32 1.29
N LEU A 549 31.43 10.65 0.15
CA LEU A 549 31.25 12.04 -0.26
C LEU A 549 30.36 12.82 0.71
N GLN A 550 29.28 12.20 1.18
CA GLN A 550 28.34 12.80 2.12
C GLN A 550 29.02 13.10 3.46
N THR A 551 29.82 12.16 4.00
CA THR A 551 30.62 12.36 5.22
C THR A 551 31.63 13.50 5.06
N ILE A 552 32.38 13.53 3.95
CA ILE A 552 33.34 14.61 3.69
C ILE A 552 32.64 15.97 3.65
N ILE A 553 31.49 16.06 2.95
CA ILE A 553 30.73 17.31 2.89
C ILE A 553 30.23 17.73 4.27
N TYR A 554 29.75 16.78 5.07
CA TYR A 554 29.27 17.05 6.43
C TYR A 554 30.39 17.64 7.30
N ASP A 555 31.58 17.06 7.29
CA ASP A 555 32.72 17.56 8.08
C ASP A 555 33.18 18.95 7.61
N ILE A 556 33.22 19.17 6.29
CA ILE A 556 33.51 20.50 5.73
C ILE A 556 32.52 21.54 6.25
N ILE A 557 31.23 21.22 6.30
CA ILE A 557 30.19 22.13 6.81
C ILE A 557 30.35 22.36 8.32
N GLU A 558 30.61 21.30 9.10
CA GLU A 558 30.79 21.41 10.56
C GLU A 558 32.01 22.24 10.94
N GLU A 559 33.11 22.15 10.19
CA GLU A 559 34.32 22.96 10.39
C GLU A 559 34.16 24.40 9.87
N ASN A 560 33.21 24.64 8.96
CA ASN A 560 32.93 25.96 8.37
C ASN A 560 31.51 26.43 8.69
N LYS A 561 31.08 26.27 9.95
CA LYS A 561 29.71 26.64 10.39
C LYS A 561 29.34 28.06 9.99
N GLY A 562 28.17 28.20 9.37
CA GLY A 562 27.62 29.48 8.93
C GLY A 562 28.15 29.98 7.57
N LYS A 563 29.13 29.28 6.96
CA LYS A 563 29.60 29.61 5.62
C LYS A 563 28.68 29.00 4.56
N GLU A 564 28.26 29.82 3.61
CA GLU A 564 27.64 29.34 2.38
C GLU A 564 28.70 29.03 1.32
N PHE A 565 28.48 27.96 0.57
CA PHE A 565 29.42 27.52 -0.46
C PHE A 565 28.80 27.66 -1.85
N THR A 566 29.60 28.12 -2.80
CA THR A 566 29.36 27.84 -4.22
C THR A 566 29.88 26.44 -4.57
N LEU A 567 29.36 25.84 -5.64
CA LEU A 567 29.83 24.53 -6.09
C LEU A 567 31.34 24.50 -6.42
N PRO A 568 31.94 25.49 -7.11
CA PRO A 568 33.38 25.52 -7.35
C PRO A 568 34.22 25.56 -6.05
N GLU A 569 33.76 26.30 -5.04
CA GLU A 569 34.44 26.37 -3.74
C GLU A 569 34.34 25.04 -2.99
N LEU A 570 33.14 24.45 -2.88
CA LEU A 570 32.95 23.20 -2.18
C LEU A 570 33.76 22.07 -2.83
N LYS A 571 33.83 22.02 -4.17
CA LYS A 571 34.67 21.04 -4.89
C LYS A 571 36.13 21.10 -4.47
N LYS A 572 36.70 22.31 -4.28
CA LYS A 572 38.08 22.47 -3.82
C LYS A 572 38.27 21.89 -2.42
N PHE A 573 37.35 22.17 -1.50
CA PHE A 573 37.38 21.59 -0.15
C PHE A 573 37.24 20.07 -0.19
N ILE A 574 36.28 19.53 -0.95
CA ILE A 574 36.11 18.08 -1.09
C ILE A 574 37.41 17.43 -1.58
N PHE A 575 38.07 17.99 -2.61
CA PHE A 575 39.31 17.43 -3.12
C PHE A 575 40.47 17.51 -2.12
N TYR A 576 40.49 18.52 -1.24
CA TYR A 576 41.45 18.62 -0.16
C TYR A 576 41.19 17.57 0.94
N TYR A 577 39.96 17.49 1.46
CA TYR A 577 39.59 16.56 2.53
C TYR A 577 39.70 15.11 2.08
N MET A 578 39.36 14.82 0.83
CA MET A 578 39.44 13.48 0.28
C MET A 578 40.89 12.92 0.24
N GLU A 579 41.92 13.76 0.35
CA GLU A 579 43.29 13.28 0.49
C GLU A 579 43.66 12.85 1.92
N ASN A 580 42.88 13.24 2.94
CA ASN A 580 43.10 12.79 4.31
C ASN A 580 42.80 11.28 4.49
N GLU A 581 43.67 10.59 5.23
CA GLU A 581 43.56 9.15 5.48
C GLU A 581 42.35 8.78 6.36
N ILE A 582 41.83 9.73 7.16
CA ILE A 582 40.69 9.55 8.07
C ILE A 582 39.45 9.02 7.32
N TYR A 583 39.24 9.45 6.08
CA TYR A 583 38.08 9.04 5.28
C TYR A 583 38.22 7.65 4.66
N SER A 584 39.36 6.97 4.83
CA SER A 584 39.64 5.63 4.30
C SER A 584 39.29 5.46 2.81
N ALA A 585 39.32 6.55 2.04
CA ALA A 585 38.89 6.56 0.65
C ALA A 585 39.95 5.88 -0.23
N THR A 586 39.61 4.70 -0.75
CA THR A 586 40.50 3.99 -1.71
C THR A 586 40.77 4.84 -2.95
N SER A 587 41.88 4.59 -3.65
CA SER A 587 42.20 5.29 -4.91
C SER A 587 41.05 5.20 -5.94
N GLY A 588 40.35 4.06 -5.99
CA GLY A 588 39.15 3.87 -6.80
C GLY A 588 37.99 4.78 -6.38
N THR A 589 37.70 4.87 -5.08
CA THR A 589 36.67 5.75 -4.53
C THR A 589 36.98 7.22 -4.83
N LYS A 590 38.24 7.65 -4.63
CA LYS A 590 38.69 9.02 -4.90
C LYS A 590 38.49 9.40 -6.37
N SER A 591 38.90 8.50 -7.27
CA SER A 591 38.75 8.69 -8.73
C SER A 591 37.27 8.78 -9.14
N ALA A 592 36.42 7.92 -8.57
CA ALA A 592 34.98 7.94 -8.83
C ALA A 592 34.33 9.26 -8.42
N ILE A 593 34.62 9.75 -7.20
CA ILE A 593 34.10 11.04 -6.70
C ILE A 593 34.59 12.20 -7.57
N ARG A 594 35.89 12.25 -7.91
CA ARG A 594 36.45 13.30 -8.79
C ARG A 594 35.78 13.33 -10.17
N ARG A 595 35.56 12.16 -10.78
CA ARG A 595 34.87 12.09 -12.07
C ARG A 595 33.44 12.60 -11.96
N ALA A 596 32.72 12.16 -10.94
CA ALA A 596 31.30 12.45 -10.78
C ALA A 596 31.05 13.94 -10.45
N LEU A 597 31.91 14.57 -9.63
CA LEU A 597 31.86 16.01 -9.37
C LEU A 597 32.18 16.87 -10.60
N ASN A 598 32.94 16.35 -11.56
CA ASN A 598 33.24 17.02 -12.82
C ASN A 598 32.24 16.70 -13.95
N SER A 599 31.16 15.99 -13.63
CA SER A 599 30.12 15.63 -14.60
C SER A 599 29.46 16.87 -15.22
N ILE A 600 29.07 16.74 -16.48
CA ILE A 600 28.44 17.82 -17.25
C ILE A 600 27.07 18.21 -16.67
N SER A 601 26.40 17.29 -15.96
CA SER A 601 25.11 17.53 -15.32
C SER A 601 25.16 18.62 -14.26
N LEU A 602 26.31 18.81 -13.61
CA LEU A 602 26.52 19.84 -12.59
C LEU A 602 26.94 21.19 -13.19
N ARG A 603 27.15 21.30 -14.51
CA ARG A 603 27.48 22.56 -15.21
C ARG A 603 26.25 23.44 -15.43
N ILE A 604 25.47 23.61 -14.38
CA ILE A 604 24.31 24.48 -14.30
C ILE A 604 24.25 25.21 -12.95
N PHE A 605 25.19 24.89 -12.04
CA PHE A 605 25.34 25.52 -10.74
C PHE A 605 26.38 26.64 -10.79
N ASP A 606 26.05 27.75 -10.14
CA ASP A 606 26.97 28.85 -9.82
C ASP A 606 27.79 29.29 -11.06
N LEU A 607 27.10 29.45 -12.19
CA LEU A 607 27.70 29.88 -13.45
C LEU A 607 28.14 31.33 -13.34
N SER A 608 29.31 31.65 -13.90
CA SER A 608 29.77 33.04 -14.01
C SER A 608 28.87 33.79 -14.98
N ASP A 609 28.51 35.03 -14.66
CA ASP A 609 27.72 35.94 -15.50
C ASP A 609 26.26 35.52 -15.76
N VAL A 610 25.76 34.46 -15.09
CA VAL A 610 24.35 34.05 -15.12
C VAL A 610 23.76 34.23 -13.72
N GLU A 611 22.57 34.83 -13.63
CA GLU A 611 21.92 35.10 -12.34
C GLU A 611 21.45 33.78 -11.68
N PRO A 612 21.75 33.55 -10.39
CA PRO A 612 21.21 32.39 -9.68
C PRO A 612 19.71 32.55 -9.45
N ILE A 613 18.97 31.44 -9.49
CA ILE A 613 17.55 31.45 -9.16
C ILE A 613 17.32 31.94 -7.73
N ASP A 614 16.54 33.00 -7.58
CA ASP A 614 16.08 33.48 -6.28
C ASP A 614 14.85 32.69 -5.84
N PHE A 615 15.08 31.73 -4.94
CA PHE A 615 14.04 30.89 -4.40
C PHE A 615 13.07 31.63 -3.47
N GLU A 616 13.52 32.64 -2.73
CA GLU A 616 12.67 33.31 -1.73
C GLU A 616 11.50 34.04 -2.41
N SER A 617 11.77 34.68 -3.54
CA SER A 617 10.73 35.31 -4.34
C SER A 617 9.76 34.31 -5.00
N MET A 618 10.08 33.01 -5.02
CA MET A 618 9.16 31.96 -5.48
C MET A 618 8.23 31.45 -4.39
N LEU A 619 8.55 31.69 -3.11
CA LEU A 619 7.79 31.21 -1.96
C LEU A 619 6.63 32.13 -1.56
N ILE A 620 6.32 33.13 -2.37
CA ILE A 620 5.26 34.10 -2.06
C ILE A 620 3.89 33.42 -2.18
N PRO A 621 3.07 33.34 -1.11
CA PRO A 621 1.75 32.73 -1.15
C PRO A 621 0.86 33.31 -2.25
N GLY A 622 0.08 32.45 -2.91
CA GLY A 622 -0.79 32.84 -4.03
C GLY A 622 -0.09 33.06 -5.37
N LYS A 623 1.25 33.03 -5.43
CA LYS A 623 1.99 33.09 -6.69
C LYS A 623 2.17 31.72 -7.33
N ILE A 624 2.16 31.70 -8.66
CA ILE A 624 2.53 30.56 -9.50
C ILE A 624 3.87 30.89 -10.17
N THR A 625 4.89 30.11 -9.86
CA THR A 625 6.19 30.16 -10.54
C THR A 625 6.33 28.93 -11.43
N VAL A 626 6.47 29.14 -12.74
CA VAL A 626 6.84 28.09 -13.70
C VAL A 626 8.35 28.14 -13.91
N ILE A 627 9.01 27.02 -13.65
CA ILE A 627 10.42 26.79 -13.92
C ILE A 627 10.51 25.97 -15.20
N ASN A 628 10.89 26.64 -16.28
CA ASN A 628 11.07 26.02 -17.57
C ASN A 628 12.48 25.43 -17.69
N SER A 629 12.53 24.11 -17.90
CA SER A 629 13.74 23.33 -18.18
C SER A 629 13.65 22.58 -19.50
N TYR A 630 12.65 22.89 -20.35
CA TYR A 630 12.39 22.21 -21.62
C TYR A 630 13.61 22.14 -22.54
N ASN A 631 14.34 23.25 -22.68
CA ASN A 631 15.52 23.34 -23.57
C ASN A 631 16.78 22.65 -23.02
N LEU A 632 16.73 22.14 -21.78
CA LEU A 632 17.85 21.45 -21.15
C LEU A 632 17.87 19.97 -21.52
N ARG A 633 19.05 19.35 -21.41
CA ARG A 633 19.19 17.89 -21.55
C ARG A 633 18.50 17.17 -20.39
N ASP A 634 18.06 15.93 -20.59
CA ASP A 634 17.45 15.08 -19.56
C ASP A 634 18.24 15.04 -18.24
N SER A 635 19.58 14.98 -18.32
CA SER A 635 20.44 15.00 -17.14
C SER A 635 20.29 16.29 -16.33
N HIS A 636 20.21 17.43 -17.01
CA HIS A 636 20.04 18.74 -16.37
C HIS A 636 18.61 18.91 -15.84
N GLN A 637 17.58 18.52 -16.61
CA GLN A 637 16.19 18.51 -16.14
C GLN A 637 16.02 17.72 -14.83
N ARG A 638 16.66 16.55 -14.74
CA ARG A 638 16.72 15.76 -13.51
C ARG A 638 17.36 16.54 -12.36
N ILE A 639 18.50 17.21 -12.60
CA ILE A 639 19.15 18.04 -11.59
C ILE A 639 18.22 19.17 -11.14
N VAL A 640 17.52 19.85 -12.04
CA VAL A 640 16.58 20.93 -11.67
C VAL A 640 15.50 20.40 -10.73
N GLY A 641 14.85 19.28 -11.05
CA GLY A 641 13.81 18.75 -10.17
C GLY A 641 14.33 18.26 -8.81
N LEU A 642 15.50 17.62 -8.78
CA LEU A 642 16.14 17.24 -7.51
C LEU A 642 16.59 18.46 -6.68
N TYR A 643 17.04 19.52 -7.36
CA TYR A 643 17.41 20.78 -6.74
C TYR A 643 16.21 21.45 -6.07
N LEU A 644 15.06 21.55 -6.75
CA LEU A 644 13.83 22.11 -6.16
C LEU A 644 13.39 21.34 -4.92
N LEU A 645 13.46 20.00 -4.98
CA LEU A 645 13.22 19.13 -3.84
C LEU A 645 14.20 19.38 -2.68
N ALA A 646 15.49 19.55 -2.98
CA ALA A 646 16.54 19.84 -1.98
C ALA A 646 16.42 21.23 -1.33
N ILE A 647 16.00 22.25 -2.07
CA ILE A 647 15.76 23.57 -1.47
C ILE A 647 14.62 23.46 -0.45
N LEU A 648 13.55 22.76 -0.82
CA LEU A 648 12.40 22.54 0.06
C LEU A 648 12.80 21.67 1.26
N HIS A 649 13.67 20.69 1.07
CA HIS A 649 14.27 19.90 2.15
C HIS A 649 15.01 20.80 3.16
N LYS A 650 15.95 21.65 2.70
CA LYS A 650 16.67 22.62 3.56
C LYS A 650 15.70 23.45 4.40
N ARG A 651 14.61 23.93 3.80
CA ARG A 651 13.63 24.82 4.44
C ARG A 651 12.66 24.09 5.38
N ALA A 652 12.10 22.96 4.95
CA ALA A 652 11.13 22.19 5.72
C ALA A 652 11.75 21.53 6.96
N LEU A 653 13.04 21.22 6.92
CA LEU A 653 13.75 20.54 8.01
C LEU A 653 14.35 21.48 9.04
N LYS A 654 15.00 22.56 8.57
CA LYS A 654 15.76 23.45 9.45
C LYS A 654 14.92 24.64 9.93
N GLY A 655 13.81 24.96 9.26
CA GLY A 655 12.90 26.04 9.66
C GLY A 655 11.85 25.60 10.69
N LYS A 656 11.39 26.53 11.55
CA LYS A 656 10.21 26.32 12.42
C LYS A 656 8.89 26.73 11.74
N GLU A 657 8.95 27.46 10.64
CA GLU A 657 7.79 28.06 9.98
C GLU A 657 7.10 27.09 9.01
N LYS A 658 5.83 27.36 8.76
CA LYS A 658 5.03 26.67 7.73
C LYS A 658 5.31 27.36 6.40
N LEU A 659 5.68 26.58 5.38
CA LEU A 659 6.07 27.13 4.08
C LEU A 659 4.85 27.47 3.22
N LYS A 660 3.74 26.73 3.35
CA LYS A 660 2.56 26.83 2.46
C LYS A 660 2.97 26.77 0.98
N VAL A 661 3.57 25.65 0.57
CA VAL A 661 4.07 25.45 -0.81
C VAL A 661 3.45 24.21 -1.44
N PHE A 662 3.15 24.28 -2.73
CA PHE A 662 2.76 23.14 -3.53
C PHE A 662 3.66 23.03 -4.77
N LEU A 663 4.47 21.98 -4.83
CA LEU A 663 5.40 21.71 -5.95
C LEU A 663 4.76 20.74 -6.94
N HIS A 664 4.69 21.13 -8.20
CA HIS A 664 4.26 20.28 -9.30
C HIS A 664 5.48 19.72 -10.02
N LEU A 665 5.66 18.40 -9.95
CA LEU A 665 6.67 17.65 -10.69
C LEU A 665 5.99 16.87 -11.80
N ASP A 666 5.86 17.53 -12.95
CA ASP A 666 5.38 16.85 -14.15
C ASP A 666 6.48 15.98 -14.76
N GLU A 667 6.07 14.86 -15.35
CA GLU A 667 6.95 13.84 -15.88
C GLU A 667 7.98 13.32 -14.84
N ILE A 668 7.53 12.94 -13.64
CA ILE A 668 8.39 12.43 -12.54
C ILE A 668 9.31 11.27 -12.98
N GLN A 669 8.94 10.50 -14.01
CA GLN A 669 9.81 9.46 -14.56
C GLN A 669 11.09 10.02 -15.22
N ARG A 670 11.18 11.32 -15.54
CA ARG A 670 12.42 11.98 -15.98
C ARG A 670 13.41 12.18 -14.82
N LEU A 671 12.90 12.33 -13.60
CA LEU A 671 13.72 12.39 -12.39
C LEU A 671 14.31 11.02 -12.02
N LEU A 672 13.62 9.94 -12.39
CA LEU A 672 14.01 8.57 -12.09
C LEU A 672 14.84 7.98 -13.25
N PRO A 673 15.95 7.26 -13.01
CA PRO A 673 16.61 6.52 -14.08
C PRO A 673 15.73 5.35 -14.56
N LYS A 674 15.73 5.13 -15.88
CA LYS A 674 15.10 3.94 -16.49
C LYS A 674 15.96 2.72 -16.15
N SER A 675 15.53 1.94 -15.15
CA SER A 675 16.29 0.83 -14.55
C SER A 675 16.87 -0.14 -15.60
N ARG A 676 18.20 -0.18 -15.76
CA ARG A 676 18.91 -1.19 -16.56
C ARG A 676 20.15 -1.78 -15.88
N SER A 677 20.72 -1.12 -14.87
CA SER A 677 21.90 -1.58 -14.15
C SER A 677 21.69 -1.69 -12.63
N GLN A 678 22.56 -2.45 -11.95
CA GLN A 678 22.58 -2.53 -10.48
C GLN A 678 22.83 -1.15 -9.83
N SER A 679 23.65 -0.30 -10.46
CA SER A 679 23.91 1.07 -9.99
C SER A 679 22.64 1.93 -10.01
N ASP A 680 21.83 1.82 -11.07
CA ASP A 680 20.56 2.55 -11.18
C ASP A 680 19.59 2.13 -10.08
N SER A 681 19.57 0.85 -9.73
CA SER A 681 18.69 0.34 -8.67
C SER A 681 19.08 0.90 -7.30
N GLU A 682 20.36 1.02 -6.99
CA GLU A 682 20.81 1.62 -5.72
C GLU A 682 20.57 3.13 -5.69
N TYR A 683 20.80 3.82 -6.81
CA TYR A 683 20.45 5.23 -6.92
C TYR A 683 18.95 5.48 -6.74
N LEU A 684 18.10 4.66 -7.35
CA LEU A 684 16.65 4.73 -7.17
C LEU A 684 16.24 4.59 -5.70
N LYS A 685 16.83 3.65 -4.95
CA LYS A 685 16.56 3.50 -3.52
C LYS A 685 16.90 4.78 -2.74
N ARG A 686 18.04 5.41 -3.05
CA ARG A 686 18.45 6.68 -2.43
C ARG A 686 17.45 7.80 -2.73
N ILE A 687 17.02 7.93 -3.98
CA ILE A 687 16.04 8.95 -4.38
C ILE A 687 14.68 8.68 -3.73
N VAL A 688 14.20 7.43 -3.69
CA VAL A 688 12.94 7.09 -3.03
C VAL A 688 12.99 7.46 -1.55
N LYS A 689 14.10 7.17 -0.85
CA LYS A 689 14.29 7.58 0.55
C LYS A 689 14.28 9.10 0.71
N PHE A 690 14.96 9.82 -0.18
CA PHE A 690 14.96 11.29 -0.17
C PHE A 690 13.55 11.88 -0.38
N LEU A 691 12.79 11.34 -1.34
CA LEU A 691 11.40 11.73 -1.58
C LEU A 691 10.50 11.41 -0.38
N ASP A 692 10.69 10.25 0.26
CA ASP A 692 9.96 9.85 1.46
C ASP A 692 10.15 10.87 2.59
N GLU A 693 11.40 11.24 2.88
CA GLU A 693 11.72 12.23 3.92
C GLU A 693 11.08 13.59 3.61
N ILE A 694 11.17 14.04 2.36
CA ILE A 694 10.59 15.29 1.87
C ILE A 694 9.07 15.31 2.01
N VAL A 695 8.37 14.26 1.58
CA VAL A 695 6.90 14.19 1.64
C VAL A 695 6.42 14.05 3.08
N HIS A 696 7.00 13.14 3.87
CA HIS A 696 6.57 12.91 5.25
C HIS A 696 6.77 14.14 6.14
N ARG A 697 7.91 14.81 6.01
CA ARG A 697 8.18 16.02 6.79
C ARG A 697 7.46 17.24 6.23
N GLY A 698 7.28 17.30 4.90
CA GLY A 698 6.48 18.32 4.21
C GLY A 698 5.05 18.44 4.71
N ARG A 699 4.39 17.30 4.97
CA ARG A 699 3.04 17.25 5.55
C ARG A 699 2.88 18.07 6.83
N LYS A 700 3.90 18.09 7.70
CA LYS A 700 3.88 18.84 8.97
C LYS A 700 4.13 20.34 8.78
N ARG A 701 4.66 20.74 7.62
CA ARG A 701 5.10 22.10 7.29
C ARG A 701 4.23 22.80 6.25
N ASP A 702 3.04 22.25 5.96
CA ASP A 702 2.15 22.70 4.88
C ASP A 702 2.89 22.77 3.53
N TYR A 703 3.61 21.68 3.22
CA TYR A 703 4.27 21.48 1.93
C TYR A 703 3.80 20.17 1.30
N GLY A 704 3.37 20.25 0.03
CA GLY A 704 2.91 19.10 -0.73
C GLY A 704 3.55 19.03 -2.11
N VAL A 705 3.58 17.82 -2.67
CA VAL A 705 4.11 17.56 -4.01
C VAL A 705 3.03 16.90 -4.86
N ALA A 706 2.82 17.39 -6.08
CA ALA A 706 2.14 16.66 -7.14
C ALA A 706 3.18 15.90 -7.96
N PHE A 707 3.19 14.57 -7.88
CA PHE A 707 3.95 13.72 -8.78
C PHE A 707 3.06 13.31 -9.94
N ALA A 708 3.41 13.73 -11.15
CA ALA A 708 2.62 13.41 -12.34
C ALA A 708 3.43 12.60 -13.36
N THR A 709 2.86 11.54 -13.92
CA THR A 709 3.55 10.66 -14.88
C THR A 709 2.64 10.17 -16.00
N GLN A 710 3.20 10.01 -17.20
CA GLN A 710 2.58 9.23 -18.27
C GLN A 710 3.04 7.76 -18.31
N SER A 711 4.11 7.44 -17.58
CA SER A 711 4.76 6.13 -17.59
C SER A 711 4.74 5.52 -16.18
N ILE A 712 3.55 5.09 -15.76
CA ILE A 712 3.35 4.51 -14.41
C ILE A 712 4.30 3.36 -14.09
N MET A 713 4.70 2.57 -15.10
CA MET A 713 5.63 1.44 -14.95
C MET A 713 7.07 1.87 -14.61
N ASP A 714 7.44 3.11 -14.93
CA ASP A 714 8.76 3.67 -14.63
C ASP A 714 8.82 4.28 -13.22
N VAL A 715 7.68 4.39 -12.55
CA VAL A 715 7.56 4.93 -11.18
C VAL A 715 7.45 3.78 -10.18
N LYS A 716 8.29 3.83 -9.15
CA LYS A 716 8.26 2.86 -8.05
C LYS A 716 6.99 3.02 -7.23
N LYS A 717 6.39 1.90 -6.81
CA LYS A 717 5.14 1.85 -6.03
C LYS A 717 5.25 2.70 -4.76
N GLU A 718 6.43 2.63 -4.14
CA GLU A 718 6.79 3.39 -2.96
C GLU A 718 6.49 4.90 -3.13
N ILE A 719 6.77 5.47 -4.31
CA ILE A 719 6.50 6.89 -4.62
C ILE A 719 5.00 7.18 -4.73
N ILE A 720 4.24 6.25 -5.32
CA ILE A 720 2.78 6.34 -5.42
C ILE A 720 2.17 6.31 -4.01
N ASP A 721 2.67 5.43 -3.15
CA ASP A 721 2.21 5.25 -1.77
C ASP A 721 2.57 6.41 -0.83
N LEU A 722 3.57 7.24 -1.19
CA LEU A 722 3.83 8.52 -0.52
C LEU A 722 2.66 9.51 -0.67
N CYS A 723 1.81 9.35 -1.67
CA CYS A 723 0.71 10.28 -1.91
C CYS A 723 -0.59 9.76 -1.31
N ASN A 724 -1.25 10.59 -0.50
CA ASN A 724 -2.57 10.22 0.01
C ASN A 724 -3.62 10.33 -1.09
N THR A 725 -3.57 11.38 -1.89
CA THR A 725 -4.51 11.58 -3.01
C THR A 725 -3.91 10.97 -4.27
N LYS A 726 -4.69 10.13 -4.96
CA LYS A 726 -4.28 9.48 -6.21
C LYS A 726 -5.33 9.74 -7.27
N ILE A 727 -4.90 10.20 -8.43
CA ILE A 727 -5.73 10.56 -9.58
C ILE A 727 -5.23 9.73 -10.77
N PHE A 728 -6.09 8.87 -11.30
CA PHE A 728 -5.79 7.97 -12.39
C PHE A 728 -6.65 8.32 -13.60
N LEU A 729 -6.06 9.00 -14.58
CA LEU A 729 -6.64 9.16 -15.90
C LEU A 729 -6.45 7.88 -16.73
N GLN A 730 -6.94 7.90 -17.97
CA GLN A 730 -6.88 6.76 -18.86
C GLN A 730 -5.49 6.10 -18.88
N THR A 731 -5.45 4.81 -18.56
CA THR A 731 -4.21 4.02 -18.50
C THR A 731 -4.43 2.66 -19.14
N GLN A 732 -3.62 2.30 -20.14
CA GLN A 732 -3.74 1.04 -20.88
C GLN A 732 -2.59 0.07 -20.59
N GLY A 733 -2.72 -1.17 -21.07
CA GLY A 733 -1.67 -2.18 -21.03
C GLY A 733 -1.28 -2.68 -19.64
N SER A 734 0.01 -2.90 -19.41
CA SER A 734 0.54 -3.36 -18.12
C SER A 734 0.34 -2.35 -16.99
N GLY A 735 0.24 -1.06 -17.30
CA GLY A 735 0.02 0.00 -16.32
C GLY A 735 -1.29 -0.13 -15.54
N SER A 736 -2.39 -0.56 -16.19
CA SER A 736 -3.66 -0.76 -15.47
C SER A 736 -3.60 -1.92 -14.48
N ASN A 737 -2.78 -2.94 -14.76
CA ASN A 737 -2.58 -4.05 -13.83
C ASN A 737 -1.75 -3.62 -12.63
N TYR A 738 -0.79 -2.72 -12.83
CA TYR A 738 0.02 -2.13 -11.77
C TYR A 738 -0.84 -1.32 -10.79
N LEU A 739 -1.90 -0.68 -11.28
CA LEU A 739 -2.81 0.12 -10.47
C LEU A 739 -3.91 -0.69 -9.76
N ARG A 740 -4.00 -2.01 -9.99
CA ARG A 740 -5.12 -2.86 -9.53
C ARG A 740 -5.39 -2.76 -8.03
N GLU A 741 -4.36 -2.59 -7.22
CA GLU A 741 -4.45 -2.51 -5.76
C GLU A 741 -5.12 -1.23 -5.24
N TYR A 742 -5.22 -0.19 -6.08
CA TYR A 742 -5.90 1.06 -5.73
C TYR A 742 -7.39 1.06 -6.10
N PHE A 743 -7.89 -0.07 -6.60
CA PHE A 743 -9.28 -0.25 -6.99
C PHE A 743 -9.93 -1.41 -6.23
N ASN A 744 -11.19 -1.21 -5.84
CA ASN A 744 -11.93 -2.21 -5.06
C ASN A 744 -12.56 -3.30 -5.95
N ASN A 745 -12.76 -3.03 -7.24
CA ASN A 745 -13.39 -3.96 -8.16
C ASN A 745 -12.67 -4.00 -9.52
N LYS A 746 -12.86 -5.10 -10.25
CA LYS A 746 -12.25 -5.31 -11.57
C LYS A 746 -12.90 -4.43 -12.65
N GLN A 747 -14.17 -4.05 -12.49
CA GLN A 747 -14.89 -3.25 -13.49
C GLN A 747 -14.30 -1.85 -13.62
N ASP A 748 -13.93 -1.21 -12.51
CA ASP A 748 -13.31 0.11 -12.50
C ASP A 748 -11.95 0.10 -13.21
N ILE A 749 -11.20 -0.99 -13.13
CA ILE A 749 -9.93 -1.14 -13.84
C ILE A 749 -10.16 -1.31 -15.35
N GLU A 750 -11.19 -2.05 -15.77
CA GLU A 750 -11.55 -2.14 -17.18
C GLU A 750 -12.09 -0.80 -17.71
N ARG A 751 -12.82 -0.06 -16.86
CA ARG A 751 -13.29 1.29 -17.15
C ARG A 751 -12.12 2.28 -17.28
N LEU A 752 -11.12 2.21 -16.39
CA LEU A 752 -9.90 3.03 -16.42
C LEU A 752 -9.21 2.98 -17.80
N LYS A 753 -9.16 1.80 -18.44
CA LYS A 753 -8.55 1.63 -19.77
C LYS A 753 -9.28 2.41 -20.88
N ARG A 754 -10.56 2.72 -20.67
CA ARG A 754 -11.48 3.31 -21.66
C ARG A 754 -12.03 4.67 -21.23
N LEU A 755 -11.44 5.29 -20.21
CA LEU A 755 -11.84 6.62 -19.79
C LEU A 755 -11.66 7.63 -20.94
N PRO A 756 -12.64 8.50 -21.20
CA PRO A 756 -12.47 9.61 -22.12
C PRO A 756 -11.40 10.60 -21.61
N GLN A 757 -10.91 11.45 -22.51
CA GLN A 757 -10.00 12.54 -22.15
C GLN A 757 -10.63 13.45 -21.08
N GLY A 758 -9.84 13.81 -20.06
CA GLY A 758 -10.27 14.65 -18.93
C GLY A 758 -11.06 13.90 -17.86
N HIS A 759 -11.40 12.62 -18.07
CA HIS A 759 -11.98 11.77 -17.04
C HIS A 759 -10.87 11.08 -16.24
N ALA A 760 -11.11 10.90 -14.95
CA ALA A 760 -10.17 10.26 -14.03
C ALA A 760 -10.92 9.50 -12.93
N TYR A 761 -10.24 8.54 -12.31
CA TYR A 761 -10.62 8.06 -10.98
C TYR A 761 -9.82 8.82 -9.93
N ILE A 762 -10.48 9.31 -8.88
CA ILE A 762 -9.83 9.89 -7.71
C ILE A 762 -10.07 9.02 -6.47
N THR A 763 -9.03 8.81 -5.68
CA THR A 763 -9.10 8.16 -4.37
C THR A 763 -8.19 8.88 -3.38
N SER A 764 -8.56 8.86 -2.09
CA SER A 764 -7.70 9.32 -1.01
C SER A 764 -7.56 8.21 0.03
N LYS A 765 -6.30 7.84 0.34
CA LYS A 765 -5.94 6.79 1.31
C LYS A 765 -6.75 6.96 2.60
N GLY A 766 -7.55 5.94 2.94
CA GLY A 766 -8.36 5.88 4.16
C GLY A 766 -9.56 6.83 4.23
N LYS A 767 -9.85 7.64 3.20
CA LYS A 767 -10.98 8.58 3.20
C LYS A 767 -12.15 8.08 2.36
N HIS A 768 -11.89 7.65 1.13
CA HIS A 768 -12.95 7.17 0.24
C HIS A 768 -12.47 6.23 -0.86
N ASP A 769 -13.41 5.41 -1.33
CA ASP A 769 -13.28 4.55 -2.49
C ASP A 769 -13.03 5.35 -3.78
N PRO A 770 -12.45 4.75 -4.82
CA PRO A 770 -12.31 5.40 -6.12
C PRO A 770 -13.66 5.93 -6.65
N VAL A 771 -13.64 7.17 -7.13
CA VAL A 771 -14.79 7.86 -7.75
C VAL A 771 -14.39 8.35 -9.14
N GLU A 772 -15.20 8.04 -10.16
CA GLU A 772 -15.02 8.60 -11.51
C GLU A 772 -15.41 10.08 -11.49
N ILE A 773 -14.49 10.93 -11.90
CA ILE A 773 -14.62 12.38 -11.97
C ILE A 773 -14.19 12.90 -13.34
N LYS A 774 -14.64 14.10 -13.68
CA LYS A 774 -14.26 14.81 -14.90
C LYS A 774 -13.74 16.19 -14.56
N PHE A 775 -12.49 16.45 -14.96
CA PHE A 775 -11.90 17.77 -14.85
C PHE A 775 -12.51 18.73 -15.88
N PRO A 776 -12.67 20.01 -15.54
CA PRO A 776 -12.92 21.07 -16.52
C PRO A 776 -11.82 21.06 -17.59
N TYR A 777 -12.17 20.90 -18.86
CA TYR A 777 -11.20 20.89 -19.95
C TYR A 777 -11.11 22.31 -20.55
N ILE A 778 -10.11 23.08 -20.12
CA ILE A 778 -10.01 24.53 -20.40
C ILE A 778 -9.04 24.85 -21.56
N ASN A 779 -8.40 23.84 -22.16
CA ASN A 779 -7.50 24.05 -23.29
C ASN A 779 -8.24 24.37 -24.59
#